data_AF-A0A6N2V8W9-F1
#
_entry.id   AF-A0A6N2V8W9-F1
#
_cell.length_a   1.000
_cell.length_b   1.000
_cell.length_c   1.000
_cell.angle_alpha   90.00
_cell.angle_beta   90.00
_cell.angle_gamma   90.00
#
_symmetry.space_group_name_H-M   'P 1'
#
loop_
_entity.id
_entity.type
_entity.pdbx_description
1 polymer ?
#
loop_
_entity_poly.entity_id
_entity_poly.type
_entity_poly.pdbx_seq_one_letter_code
_entity_poly.pdbx_strand_id
1 'polypeptide(L)'
;MSIGQREKATQKRVINLFVQELGYTYLGDFTERKNSNIETELLTKFLTGKGYSSVLIRRALKELQDAAGDQSVNLYDLNEQTYKKLRYGVKVSESVGQHKTTVQFVDWEHPLENDFYIAEEVTIKHKRPDLVLYINGIAFAVIELKRSTVSMSEGIRQNLTNQRHDMIMQFFATIGLVLAGNDSEGARYGTTGTPEMYYLSWKEDPNAKDDVSVKVRDQIEKYPLRLDKNLISLCRKERFIELLHNFIVFDSGVKKTCRPNQFFGNMAARDFVRRHEGGIIWHTQGSGKSLTMVWLSKWIKENISNSRILIITDRDELDVQIEQVFAGVNESIVRIRRGSELIQKINDTSPVMMCSLIHKFGKKNRGKSGESDYTGFIEELKRSLPENFSPKGDFYVFVDECHRTQSGKLHKAMETILPNATFIGFTGTPLMKKDKETSLEVFGPYIHRYKFDEAVRDKVVLDLRYEAREVEQNVVQQDRIDAWFEAKTRGLTGVAKAKLKQRWGNLQKMFSSKARLGQIVADIVFDMETKPRLHDGRGNAMLVAGSIYQACKFYELFQETELKSKCAIVTSYEPAVGDIRTETVGDDGETEAVEQYEIYMKMLGGKDPKAFEKEVKEKFIKQPEQMKLLIVVDKLLTGFDAPPATYLYIDKSMRDHGLFQAICRVNRLDGEDKEFGYIIDYKDLFRSLENAVADYTSEAFDSYDKEDVSGLLTDRLDKAKEQLEDSLEALRALCEPVAPPKDMVDYYHYFCGANTEAFDLDELEENMPKREQLYNLSATALRAFGEVSGELQEKYHYTVEQIKALEREVTYYIKVRDDVHLASGDYVDLKKYDPDMRHLIDTYLSADPSRVLTSFGGATLVELLVDNGISALKDMPASTPKEKEAVAETIENNIGKEIVEKTQSNPKYYEKMSALLRELIEKRKNDVINYEEYLRQVVELARKVHKPESGTEYPPEIRESAAKRAFYDHLNGNAVVANQIYDAVMSSKQDNFRGSKIKERKIWRAIRAIVKDDQEADRLLVLVKEQSEF
;
A
#
# COMPACT_ATOMS: atom_id res chain seq x y z
N MET A 1 -11.55 -9.66 -40.75
CA MET A 1 -11.04 -10.79 -39.96
C MET A 1 -12.19 -11.77 -39.74
N SER A 2 -11.92 -13.08 -39.71
CA SER A 2 -12.96 -14.10 -39.44
C SER A 2 -12.91 -14.53 -37.98
N ILE A 3 -14.07 -14.70 -37.34
CA ILE A 3 -14.17 -15.21 -35.96
C ILE A 3 -13.54 -16.63 -35.90
N GLY A 4 -12.70 -16.90 -34.89
CA GLY A 4 -12.05 -18.20 -34.71
C GLY A 4 -10.96 -18.55 -35.74
N GLN A 5 -10.30 -17.54 -36.29
CA GLN A 5 -9.22 -17.70 -37.28
C GLN A 5 -8.11 -18.66 -36.79
N ARG A 6 -7.53 -19.44 -37.73
CA ARG A 6 -6.44 -20.38 -37.44
C ARG A 6 -5.18 -19.64 -37.00
N GLU A 7 -4.47 -20.23 -36.05
CA GLU A 7 -3.21 -19.74 -35.45
C GLU A 7 -2.19 -19.30 -36.50
N LYS A 8 -1.96 -20.15 -37.52
CA LYS A 8 -1.06 -19.85 -38.65
C LYS A 8 -1.36 -18.53 -39.37
N ALA A 9 -2.63 -18.11 -39.40
CA ALA A 9 -3.01 -16.85 -40.04
C ALA A 9 -2.81 -15.66 -39.09
N THR A 10 -2.95 -15.83 -37.78
CA THR A 10 -2.52 -14.86 -36.76
C THR A 10 -0.99 -14.71 -36.79
N GLN A 11 -0.23 -15.80 -36.84
CA GLN A 11 1.23 -15.82 -36.95
C GLN A 11 1.73 -15.07 -38.19
N LYS A 12 1.18 -15.38 -39.38
CA LYS A 12 1.53 -14.65 -40.62
C LYS A 12 1.26 -13.14 -40.50
N ARG A 13 0.16 -12.76 -39.84
CA ARG A 13 -0.22 -11.37 -39.61
C ARG A 13 0.75 -10.68 -38.65
N VAL A 14 1.16 -11.36 -37.58
CA VAL A 14 2.19 -10.89 -36.64
C VAL A 14 3.54 -10.75 -37.34
N ILE A 15 3.98 -11.70 -38.16
CA ILE A 15 5.22 -11.57 -38.93
C ILE A 15 5.17 -10.32 -39.84
N ASN A 16 4.06 -10.11 -40.54
CA ASN A 16 3.86 -8.90 -41.35
C ASN A 16 3.93 -7.62 -40.51
N LEU A 17 3.36 -7.62 -39.30
CA LEU A 17 3.48 -6.51 -38.35
C LEU A 17 4.95 -6.21 -38.04
N PHE A 18 5.73 -7.24 -37.67
CA PHE A 18 7.15 -7.06 -37.36
C PHE A 18 7.96 -6.55 -38.55
N VAL A 19 7.71 -7.06 -39.76
CA VAL A 19 8.47 -6.69 -40.96
C VAL A 19 8.11 -5.29 -41.44
N GLN A 20 6.82 -5.00 -41.60
CA GLN A 20 6.36 -3.76 -42.25
C GLN A 20 6.34 -2.59 -41.27
N GLU A 21 6.01 -2.82 -40.00
CA GLU A 21 5.74 -1.75 -39.04
C GLU A 21 6.85 -1.56 -38.02
N LEU A 22 7.53 -2.64 -37.64
CA LEU A 22 8.67 -2.58 -36.71
C LEU A 22 10.02 -2.66 -37.42
N GLY A 23 10.04 -2.95 -38.73
CA GLY A 23 11.25 -2.99 -39.55
C GLY A 23 12.21 -4.14 -39.21
N TYR A 24 11.68 -5.29 -38.79
CA TYR A 24 12.47 -6.50 -38.54
C TYR A 24 12.72 -7.25 -39.86
N THR A 25 13.87 -7.91 -39.97
CA THR A 25 14.18 -8.78 -41.10
C THR A 25 13.61 -10.17 -40.84
N TYR A 26 12.73 -10.66 -41.74
CA TYR A 26 12.20 -12.02 -41.64
C TYR A 26 13.20 -13.05 -42.16
N LEU A 27 13.53 -14.04 -41.34
CA LEU A 27 14.52 -15.08 -41.64
C LEU A 27 13.93 -16.33 -42.30
N GLY A 28 12.60 -16.47 -42.32
CA GLY A 28 11.94 -17.66 -42.85
C GLY A 28 11.40 -18.62 -41.79
N ASP A 29 10.93 -19.76 -42.27
CA ASP A 29 10.47 -20.91 -41.49
C ASP A 29 11.66 -21.79 -41.10
N PHE A 30 11.85 -22.00 -39.81
CA PHE A 30 12.99 -22.72 -39.23
C PHE A 30 12.64 -24.17 -38.85
N THR A 31 11.57 -24.76 -39.39
CA THR A 31 11.11 -26.11 -39.06
C THR A 31 12.16 -27.20 -39.36
N GLU A 32 12.73 -27.19 -40.57
CA GLU A 32 13.51 -28.32 -41.11
C GLU A 32 15.03 -28.19 -40.93
N ARG A 33 15.50 -27.15 -40.23
CA ARG A 33 16.93 -26.88 -40.03
C ARG A 33 17.36 -27.12 -38.58
N LYS A 34 18.67 -27.26 -38.36
CA LYS A 34 19.25 -27.28 -37.02
C LYS A 34 19.35 -25.85 -36.48
N ASN A 35 18.54 -25.53 -35.49
CA ASN A 35 18.45 -24.19 -34.90
C ASN A 35 19.30 -24.03 -33.63
N SER A 36 19.69 -22.79 -33.37
CA SER A 36 20.45 -22.36 -32.19
C SER A 36 19.86 -21.07 -31.64
N ASN A 37 20.11 -20.78 -30.36
CA ASN A 37 19.83 -19.48 -29.78
C ASN A 37 20.87 -18.42 -30.19
N ILE A 38 22.00 -18.83 -30.78
CA ILE A 38 23.04 -17.96 -31.34
C ILE A 38 23.28 -18.38 -32.80
N GLU A 39 22.86 -17.53 -33.73
CA GLU A 39 23.13 -17.60 -35.16
C GLU A 39 24.49 -16.94 -35.46
N THR A 40 25.55 -17.73 -35.41
CA THR A 40 26.95 -17.25 -35.45
C THR A 40 27.30 -16.45 -36.70
N GLU A 41 26.68 -16.76 -37.84
CA GLU A 41 26.92 -16.04 -39.11
C GLU A 41 26.41 -14.60 -39.04
N LEU A 42 25.18 -14.40 -38.55
CA LEU A 42 24.59 -13.08 -38.36
C LEU A 42 25.37 -12.26 -37.32
N LEU A 43 25.75 -12.90 -36.21
CA LEU A 43 26.54 -12.23 -35.17
C LEU A 43 27.95 -11.86 -35.66
N THR A 44 28.59 -12.73 -36.43
CA THR A 44 29.90 -12.44 -37.04
C THR A 44 29.79 -11.26 -38.01
N LYS A 45 28.72 -11.19 -38.81
CA LYS A 45 28.47 -10.07 -39.73
C LYS A 45 28.36 -8.75 -38.99
N PHE A 46 27.54 -8.68 -37.94
CA PHE A 46 27.39 -7.49 -37.10
C PHE A 46 28.72 -7.07 -36.47
N LEU A 47 29.43 -8.00 -35.82
CA LEU A 47 30.70 -7.71 -35.15
C LEU A 47 31.80 -7.27 -36.12
N THR A 48 31.81 -7.81 -37.34
CA THR A 48 32.72 -7.36 -38.40
C THR A 48 32.37 -5.93 -38.83
N GLY A 49 31.08 -5.61 -38.94
CA GLY A 49 30.59 -4.25 -39.19
C GLY A 49 30.97 -3.24 -38.11
N LYS A 50 31.08 -3.67 -36.85
CA LYS A 50 31.61 -2.87 -35.73
C LYS A 50 33.14 -2.76 -35.70
N GLY A 51 33.84 -3.36 -36.67
CA GLY A 51 35.30 -3.25 -36.83
C GLY A 51 36.12 -4.22 -35.98
N TYR A 52 35.52 -5.22 -35.35
CA TYR A 52 36.27 -6.24 -34.62
C TYR A 52 37.01 -7.18 -35.57
N SER A 53 38.24 -7.58 -35.22
CA SER A 53 39.01 -8.55 -36.00
C SER A 53 38.44 -9.97 -35.88
N SER A 54 38.66 -10.78 -36.91
CA SER A 54 38.22 -12.19 -36.93
C SER A 54 38.71 -13.02 -35.75
N VAL A 55 39.84 -12.66 -35.14
CA VAL A 55 40.41 -13.35 -33.98
C VAL A 55 39.63 -12.98 -32.71
N LEU A 56 39.37 -11.68 -32.50
CA LEU A 56 38.55 -11.21 -31.38
C LEU A 56 37.13 -11.77 -31.46
N ILE A 57 36.52 -11.75 -32.64
CA ILE A 57 35.18 -12.29 -32.88
C ILE A 57 35.12 -13.77 -32.50
N ARG A 58 36.05 -14.58 -33.00
CA ARG A 58 36.07 -16.03 -32.72
C ARG A 58 36.21 -16.34 -31.24
N ARG A 59 37.07 -15.60 -30.52
CA ARG A 59 37.28 -15.78 -29.08
C ARG A 59 36.05 -15.33 -28.27
N ALA A 60 35.45 -14.20 -28.64
CA ALA A 60 34.24 -13.69 -28.00
C ALA A 60 33.05 -14.63 -28.23
N LEU A 61 32.86 -15.14 -29.45
CA LEU A 61 31.83 -16.13 -29.77
C LEU A 61 32.01 -17.41 -28.96
N LYS A 62 33.25 -17.91 -28.82
CA LYS A 62 33.54 -19.10 -28.02
C LYS A 62 33.13 -18.89 -26.56
N GLU A 63 33.52 -17.77 -25.96
CA GLU A 63 33.14 -17.40 -24.58
C GLU A 63 31.63 -17.29 -24.39
N LEU A 64 30.92 -16.69 -25.35
CA LEU A 64 29.46 -16.58 -25.29
C LEU A 64 28.78 -17.94 -25.45
N GLN A 65 29.24 -18.77 -26.37
CA GLN A 65 28.72 -20.12 -26.60
C GLN A 65 29.00 -21.06 -25.42
N ASP A 66 30.15 -20.91 -24.76
CA ASP A 66 30.48 -21.69 -23.56
C ASP A 66 29.57 -21.31 -22.40
N ALA A 67 29.35 -20.01 -22.18
CA ALA A 67 28.40 -19.54 -21.17
C ALA A 67 26.96 -20.00 -21.46
N ALA A 68 26.52 -19.88 -22.72
CA ALA A 68 25.18 -20.26 -23.14
C ALA A 68 24.98 -21.78 -23.27
N GLY A 69 26.06 -22.56 -23.31
CA GLY A 69 26.09 -24.01 -23.52
C GLY A 69 26.40 -24.83 -22.26
N ASP A 70 26.58 -24.17 -21.11
CA ASP A 70 26.87 -24.82 -19.84
C ASP A 70 25.69 -25.70 -19.38
N GLN A 71 25.96 -26.99 -19.21
CA GLN A 71 24.98 -27.99 -18.78
C GLN A 71 25.09 -28.33 -17.29
N SER A 72 26.06 -27.74 -16.57
CA SER A 72 26.30 -28.02 -15.16
C SER A 72 25.46 -27.18 -14.20
N VAL A 73 24.73 -26.19 -14.72
CA VAL A 73 23.98 -25.19 -13.95
C VAL A 73 22.49 -25.22 -14.27
N ASN A 74 21.67 -24.67 -13.36
CA ASN A 74 20.22 -24.53 -13.59
C ASN A 74 19.91 -23.37 -14.57
N LEU A 75 18.65 -23.23 -14.99
CA LEU A 75 18.24 -22.19 -15.93
C LEU A 75 18.52 -20.76 -15.46
N TYR A 76 18.37 -20.47 -14.16
CA TYR A 76 18.61 -19.14 -13.61
C TYR A 76 20.09 -18.77 -13.75
N ASP A 77 20.99 -19.64 -13.28
CA ASP A 77 22.44 -19.43 -13.33
C ASP A 77 22.94 -19.38 -14.79
N LEU A 78 22.41 -20.27 -15.65
CA LEU A 78 22.70 -20.31 -17.08
C LEU A 78 22.33 -18.99 -17.78
N ASN A 79 21.15 -18.47 -17.49
CA ASN A 79 20.68 -17.22 -18.07
C ASN A 79 21.43 -16.02 -17.48
N GLU A 80 21.73 -16.01 -16.18
CA GLU A 80 22.49 -14.94 -15.53
C GLU A 80 23.91 -14.81 -16.10
N GLN A 81 24.65 -15.92 -16.18
CA GLN A 81 26.02 -15.89 -16.68
C GLN A 81 26.07 -15.47 -18.15
N THR A 82 25.12 -15.94 -18.96
CA THR A 82 25.02 -15.58 -20.38
C THR A 82 24.64 -14.12 -20.53
N TYR A 83 23.63 -13.65 -19.78
CA TYR A 83 23.21 -12.25 -19.77
C TYR A 83 24.35 -11.31 -19.38
N LYS A 84 25.18 -11.66 -18.37
CA LYS A 84 26.35 -10.85 -18.00
C LYS A 84 27.32 -10.68 -19.17
N LYS A 85 27.56 -11.73 -19.97
CA LYS A 85 28.40 -11.64 -21.18
C LYS A 85 27.74 -10.77 -22.27
N LEU A 86 26.42 -10.87 -22.43
CA LEU A 86 25.66 -10.05 -23.39
C LEU A 86 25.66 -8.56 -23.00
N ARG A 87 25.45 -8.26 -21.72
CA ARG A 87 25.25 -6.92 -21.17
C ARG A 87 26.56 -6.14 -20.99
N TYR A 88 27.64 -6.80 -20.61
CA TYR A 88 28.93 -6.15 -20.33
C TYR A 88 29.99 -6.44 -21.39
N GLY A 89 29.72 -7.36 -22.31
CA GLY A 89 30.66 -7.81 -23.32
C GLY A 89 31.69 -8.80 -22.79
N VAL A 90 32.57 -9.27 -23.68
CA VAL A 90 33.64 -10.20 -23.35
C VAL A 90 35.00 -9.54 -23.59
N LYS A 91 35.89 -9.61 -22.60
CA LYS A 91 37.27 -9.11 -22.70
C LYS A 91 38.18 -10.16 -23.32
N VAL A 92 38.58 -9.96 -24.58
CA VAL A 92 39.48 -10.85 -25.34
C VAL A 92 40.66 -10.07 -25.93
N SER A 93 41.79 -10.72 -26.19
CA SER A 93 42.94 -10.14 -26.89
C SER A 93 43.16 -10.85 -28.23
N GLU A 94 43.90 -10.26 -29.17
CA GLU A 94 44.26 -10.96 -30.42
C GLU A 94 45.34 -12.01 -30.19
N SER A 95 46.29 -11.72 -29.29
CA SER A 95 47.38 -12.62 -28.92
C SER A 95 47.71 -12.54 -27.42
N VAL A 96 48.53 -13.48 -26.95
CA VAL A 96 49.01 -13.52 -25.55
C VAL A 96 49.95 -12.33 -25.34
N GLY A 97 49.68 -11.49 -24.34
CA GLY A 97 50.49 -10.30 -24.02
C GLY A 97 49.99 -8.98 -24.62
N GLN A 98 48.97 -8.98 -25.48
CA GLN A 98 48.31 -7.76 -25.96
C GLN A 98 47.19 -7.28 -25.03
N HIS A 99 46.87 -5.99 -25.12
CA HIS A 99 45.74 -5.38 -24.39
C HIS A 99 44.42 -6.08 -24.73
N LYS A 100 43.63 -6.37 -23.69
CA LYS A 100 42.30 -6.95 -23.87
C LYS A 100 41.33 -5.87 -24.39
N THR A 101 40.65 -6.18 -25.46
CA THR A 101 39.54 -5.40 -26.02
C THR A 101 38.22 -6.02 -25.55
N THR A 102 37.26 -5.18 -25.14
CA THR A 102 35.90 -5.64 -24.84
C THR A 102 35.10 -5.72 -26.12
N VAL A 103 34.67 -6.92 -26.49
CA VAL A 103 33.76 -7.16 -27.62
C VAL A 103 32.32 -7.09 -27.11
N GLN A 104 31.53 -6.14 -27.63
CA GLN A 104 30.10 -6.01 -27.34
C GLN A 104 29.28 -6.74 -28.39
N PHE A 105 28.32 -7.55 -27.95
CA PHE A 105 27.44 -8.31 -28.86
C PHE A 105 26.18 -7.55 -29.28
N VAL A 106 25.83 -6.51 -28.52
CA VAL A 106 24.69 -5.63 -28.76
C VAL A 106 25.18 -4.20 -28.60
N ASP A 107 24.77 -3.31 -29.49
CA ASP A 107 24.97 -1.87 -29.36
C ASP A 107 23.84 -1.31 -28.48
N TRP A 108 24.12 -1.21 -27.18
CA TRP A 108 23.17 -0.72 -26.20
C TRP A 108 22.97 0.80 -26.27
N GLU A 109 23.95 1.55 -26.79
CA GLU A 109 23.95 3.01 -26.86
C GLU A 109 23.19 3.51 -28.09
N HIS A 110 23.28 2.79 -29.21
CA HIS A 110 22.60 3.10 -30.46
C HIS A 110 21.64 1.96 -30.85
N PRO A 111 20.43 1.89 -30.25
CA PRO A 111 19.51 0.76 -30.45
C PRO A 111 19.24 0.40 -31.92
N LEU A 112 19.14 1.40 -32.79
CA LEU A 112 18.82 1.24 -34.21
C LEU A 112 19.99 0.75 -35.08
N GLU A 113 21.22 0.76 -34.56
CA GLU A 113 22.42 0.24 -35.25
C GLU A 113 22.57 -1.28 -35.08
N ASN A 114 21.66 -1.93 -34.34
CA ASN A 114 21.57 -3.38 -34.27
C ASN A 114 20.72 -3.94 -35.41
N ASP A 115 21.03 -5.16 -35.82
CA ASP A 115 20.20 -5.91 -36.75
C ASP A 115 19.11 -6.68 -36.00
N PHE A 116 17.84 -6.42 -36.32
CA PHE A 116 16.69 -7.09 -35.71
C PHE A 116 16.06 -8.09 -36.68
N TYR A 117 15.82 -9.30 -36.19
CA TYR A 117 15.28 -10.39 -37.00
C TYR A 117 14.11 -11.09 -36.33
N ILE A 118 13.23 -11.68 -37.16
CA ILE A 118 12.15 -12.57 -36.73
C ILE A 118 12.18 -13.86 -37.55
N ALA A 119 12.11 -15.00 -36.87
CA ALA A 119 11.96 -16.32 -37.48
C ALA A 119 10.67 -16.98 -36.97
N GLU A 120 10.09 -17.85 -37.79
CA GLU A 120 8.91 -18.64 -37.38
C GLU A 120 9.23 -20.14 -37.29
N GLU A 121 8.44 -20.86 -36.50
CA GLU A 121 8.49 -22.33 -36.34
C GLU A 121 9.89 -22.85 -35.97
N VAL A 122 10.58 -22.16 -35.05
CA VAL A 122 11.98 -22.46 -34.70
C VAL A 122 12.07 -23.79 -33.96
N THR A 123 12.32 -24.87 -34.68
CA THR A 123 12.30 -26.22 -34.10
C THR A 123 13.63 -26.55 -33.42
N ILE A 124 13.62 -26.81 -32.11
CA ILE A 124 14.76 -27.26 -31.32
C ILE A 124 14.42 -28.63 -30.72
N LYS A 125 15.13 -29.68 -31.13
CA LYS A 125 14.81 -31.07 -30.79
C LYS A 125 13.35 -31.40 -31.14
N HIS A 126 12.49 -31.58 -30.14
CA HIS A 126 11.08 -31.96 -30.26
C HIS A 126 10.13 -30.80 -29.86
N LYS A 127 10.66 -29.61 -29.60
CA LYS A 127 9.89 -28.41 -29.24
C LYS A 127 10.04 -27.35 -30.31
N ARG A 128 9.02 -26.50 -30.42
CA ARG A 128 8.93 -25.51 -31.48
C ARG A 128 8.25 -24.24 -30.95
N PRO A 129 9.05 -23.25 -30.53
CA PRO A 129 8.61 -21.87 -30.45
C PRO A 129 8.00 -21.37 -31.77
N ASP A 130 6.82 -20.74 -31.68
CA ASP A 130 6.11 -20.24 -32.86
C ASP A 130 6.87 -19.08 -33.53
N LEU A 131 7.33 -18.10 -32.73
CA LEU A 131 8.14 -16.98 -33.22
C LEU A 131 9.31 -16.71 -32.27
N VAL A 132 10.46 -16.37 -32.84
CA VAL A 132 11.66 -15.98 -32.09
C VAL A 132 12.21 -14.67 -32.63
N LEU A 133 12.49 -13.73 -31.73
CA LEU A 133 13.12 -12.45 -32.04
C LEU A 133 14.62 -12.52 -31.77
N TYR A 134 15.42 -12.16 -32.78
CA TYR A 134 16.88 -12.11 -32.67
C TYR A 134 17.39 -10.67 -32.79
N ILE A 135 18.42 -10.34 -32.03
CA ILE A 135 19.22 -9.12 -32.17
C ILE A 135 20.64 -9.53 -32.51
N ASN A 136 21.17 -9.07 -33.64
CA ASN A 136 22.49 -9.42 -34.16
C ASN A 136 22.71 -10.94 -34.26
N GLY A 137 21.65 -11.73 -34.47
CA GLY A 137 21.74 -13.20 -34.48
C GLY A 137 21.62 -13.88 -33.11
N ILE A 138 21.35 -13.16 -32.03
CA ILE A 138 21.14 -13.72 -30.68
C ILE A 138 19.66 -13.71 -30.35
N ALA A 139 19.09 -14.87 -29.99
CA ALA A 139 17.69 -14.99 -29.60
C ALA A 139 17.45 -14.27 -28.27
N PHE A 140 16.59 -13.25 -28.26
CA PHE A 140 16.26 -12.47 -27.06
C PHE A 140 14.82 -12.60 -26.62
N ALA A 141 13.90 -13.00 -27.50
CA ALA A 141 12.52 -13.26 -27.11
C ALA A 141 11.90 -14.44 -27.84
N VAL A 142 11.03 -15.17 -27.12
CA VAL A 142 10.14 -16.19 -27.66
C VAL A 142 8.71 -15.68 -27.56
N ILE A 143 7.92 -15.83 -28.62
CA ILE A 143 6.49 -15.50 -28.64
C ILE A 143 5.72 -16.76 -29.02
N GLU A 144 4.90 -17.23 -28.09
CA GLU A 144 3.95 -18.33 -28.30
C GLU A 144 2.58 -17.75 -28.65
N LEU A 145 2.00 -18.16 -29.78
CA LEU A 145 0.71 -17.70 -30.24
C LEU A 145 -0.36 -18.76 -30.02
N LYS A 146 -1.59 -18.30 -29.80
CA LYS A 146 -2.77 -19.17 -29.75
C LYS A 146 -3.89 -18.59 -30.59
N ARG A 147 -4.81 -19.47 -30.98
CA ARG A 147 -6.07 -19.05 -31.62
C ARG A 147 -6.86 -18.16 -30.69
N SER A 148 -7.66 -17.27 -31.24
CA SER A 148 -8.53 -16.35 -30.47
C SER A 148 -9.56 -17.04 -29.56
N THR A 149 -9.77 -18.34 -29.73
CA THR A 149 -10.71 -19.17 -28.93
C THR A 149 -10.01 -20.03 -27.88
N VAL A 150 -8.68 -20.01 -27.82
CA VAL A 150 -7.86 -20.77 -26.88
C VAL A 150 -7.19 -19.79 -25.92
N SER A 151 -7.29 -20.05 -24.62
CA SER A 151 -6.72 -19.14 -23.62
C SER A 151 -5.21 -18.99 -23.78
N MET A 152 -4.73 -17.76 -23.66
CA MET A 152 -3.29 -17.45 -23.64
C MET A 152 -2.52 -18.20 -22.54
N SER A 153 -3.19 -18.63 -21.46
CA SER A 153 -2.61 -19.47 -20.40
C SER A 153 -1.97 -20.75 -20.94
N GLU A 154 -2.51 -21.34 -22.01
CA GLU A 154 -1.89 -22.52 -22.64
C GLU A 154 -0.53 -22.16 -23.26
N GLY A 155 -0.40 -20.99 -23.90
CA GLY A 155 0.88 -20.50 -24.42
C GLY A 155 1.89 -20.20 -23.31
N ILE A 156 1.42 -19.68 -22.17
CA ILE A 156 2.27 -19.45 -20.99
C ILE A 156 2.81 -20.79 -20.45
N ARG A 157 1.95 -21.79 -20.28
CA ARG A 157 2.34 -23.14 -19.83
C ARG A 157 3.26 -23.84 -20.83
N GLN A 158 3.08 -23.59 -22.12
CA GLN A 158 3.99 -24.07 -23.17
C GLN A 158 5.39 -23.45 -23.01
N ASN A 159 5.49 -22.12 -22.83
CA ASN A 159 6.74 -21.44 -22.52
C ASN A 159 7.43 -22.01 -21.28
N LEU A 160 6.68 -22.22 -20.18
CA LEU A 160 7.19 -22.81 -18.94
C LEU A 160 7.69 -24.24 -19.14
N THR A 161 6.95 -25.04 -19.89
CA THR A 161 7.33 -26.42 -20.21
C THR A 161 8.61 -26.45 -21.02
N ASN A 162 8.73 -25.60 -22.05
CA ASN A 162 9.91 -25.54 -22.93
C ASN A 162 11.21 -25.21 -22.16
N GLN A 163 11.10 -24.51 -21.04
CA GLN A 163 12.21 -24.12 -20.16
C GLN A 163 12.74 -25.23 -19.25
N ARG A 164 12.05 -26.38 -19.15
CA ARG A 164 12.51 -27.49 -18.31
C ARG A 164 13.78 -28.14 -18.85
N HIS A 165 14.59 -28.69 -17.94
CA HIS A 165 15.86 -29.35 -18.26
C HIS A 165 15.73 -30.50 -19.28
N ASP A 166 14.62 -31.26 -19.22
CA ASP A 166 14.33 -32.36 -20.15
C ASP A 166 13.76 -31.91 -21.51
N MET A 167 13.52 -30.61 -21.68
CA MET A 167 12.97 -29.99 -22.89
C MET A 167 14.07 -29.25 -23.68
N ILE A 168 13.97 -27.92 -23.80
CA ILE A 168 14.89 -27.07 -24.56
C ILE A 168 15.48 -25.94 -23.70
N MET A 169 15.68 -26.20 -22.39
CA MET A 169 16.25 -25.23 -21.42
C MET A 169 17.44 -24.43 -21.97
N GLN A 170 18.38 -25.09 -22.65
CA GLN A 170 19.57 -24.43 -23.19
C GLN A 170 19.27 -23.28 -24.16
N PHE A 171 18.17 -23.39 -24.92
CA PHE A 171 17.74 -22.33 -25.85
C PHE A 171 17.36 -21.05 -25.10
N PHE A 172 16.91 -21.17 -23.84
CA PHE A 172 16.55 -20.05 -22.98
C PHE A 172 17.75 -19.39 -22.30
N ALA A 173 18.99 -19.80 -22.57
CA ALA A 173 20.19 -19.19 -22.00
C ALA A 173 20.34 -17.70 -22.36
N THR A 174 19.88 -17.29 -23.55
CA THR A 174 19.99 -15.90 -24.05
C THR A 174 18.70 -15.11 -23.93
N ILE A 175 17.57 -15.79 -23.67
CA ILE A 175 16.24 -15.18 -23.72
C ILE A 175 16.07 -14.15 -22.59
N GLY A 176 15.77 -12.92 -22.99
CA GLY A 176 15.40 -11.81 -22.12
C GLY A 176 13.94 -11.88 -21.72
N LEU A 177 13.05 -11.97 -22.71
CA LEU A 177 11.59 -11.93 -22.54
C LEU A 177 10.93 -13.19 -23.12
N VAL A 178 9.88 -13.66 -22.45
CA VAL A 178 8.98 -14.70 -22.96
C VAL A 178 7.59 -14.12 -23.08
N LEU A 179 6.93 -14.33 -24.21
CA LEU A 179 5.62 -13.79 -24.51
C LEU A 179 4.66 -14.90 -24.91
N ALA A 180 3.39 -14.73 -24.54
CA ALA A 180 2.29 -15.56 -25.00
C ALA A 180 1.10 -14.68 -25.36
N GLY A 181 0.42 -14.94 -26.47
CA GLY A 181 -0.71 -14.09 -26.86
C GLY A 181 -1.68 -14.67 -27.89
N ASN A 182 -2.86 -14.06 -27.94
CA ASN A 182 -3.88 -14.32 -28.95
C ASN A 182 -4.64 -13.02 -29.25
N ASP A 183 -5.45 -13.01 -30.31
CA ASP A 183 -6.15 -11.79 -30.75
C ASP A 183 -7.20 -11.28 -29.74
N SER A 184 -7.78 -12.15 -28.91
CA SER A 184 -8.88 -11.84 -27.97
C SER A 184 -8.39 -11.23 -26.66
N GLU A 185 -7.38 -11.84 -26.06
CA GLU A 185 -6.85 -11.51 -24.74
C GLU A 185 -5.62 -10.59 -24.83
N GLY A 186 -4.98 -10.47 -26.00
CA GLY A 186 -3.77 -9.68 -26.21
C GLY A 186 -2.49 -10.50 -25.97
N ALA A 187 -1.41 -9.83 -25.57
CA ALA A 187 -0.16 -10.49 -25.17
C ALA A 187 0.12 -10.33 -23.67
N ARG A 188 0.68 -11.38 -23.09
CA ARG A 188 1.34 -11.35 -21.78
C ARG A 188 2.83 -11.56 -21.95
N TYR A 189 3.60 -10.96 -21.04
CA TYR A 189 5.06 -11.11 -21.03
C TYR A 189 5.58 -11.46 -19.64
N GLY A 190 6.73 -12.12 -19.63
CA GLY A 190 7.53 -12.42 -18.46
C GLY A 190 8.99 -12.61 -18.85
N THR A 191 9.78 -13.16 -17.94
CA THR A 191 11.16 -13.60 -18.18
C THR A 191 11.27 -15.11 -17.99
N THR A 192 12.46 -15.68 -18.22
CA THR A 192 12.73 -17.08 -17.92
C THR A 192 12.44 -17.40 -16.45
N GLY A 193 11.69 -18.47 -16.19
CA GLY A 193 11.28 -18.92 -14.86
C GLY A 193 10.12 -18.14 -14.23
N THR A 194 9.53 -17.15 -14.92
CA THR A 194 8.36 -16.42 -14.41
C THR A 194 7.16 -17.36 -14.31
N PRO A 195 6.56 -17.59 -13.12
CA PRO A 195 5.35 -18.41 -12.99
C PRO A 195 4.12 -17.76 -13.66
N GLU A 196 3.12 -18.56 -14.03
CA GLU A 196 1.94 -18.12 -14.81
C GLU A 196 1.25 -16.89 -14.20
N MET A 197 1.02 -16.87 -12.88
CA MET A 197 0.36 -15.77 -12.17
C MET A 197 1.12 -14.43 -12.20
N TYR A 198 2.42 -14.44 -12.52
CA TYR A 198 3.27 -13.24 -12.58
C TYR A 198 3.50 -12.73 -14.01
N TYR A 199 2.86 -13.34 -15.02
CA TYR A 199 2.85 -12.81 -16.37
C TYR A 199 2.04 -11.52 -16.44
N LEU A 200 2.61 -10.49 -17.08
CA LEU A 200 2.09 -9.13 -17.07
C LEU A 200 1.40 -8.79 -18.39
N SER A 201 0.36 -7.94 -18.34
CA SER A 201 -0.08 -7.21 -19.55
C SER A 201 0.80 -6.00 -19.75
N TRP A 202 1.07 -5.64 -21.00
CA TRP A 202 1.57 -4.31 -21.29
C TRP A 202 0.41 -3.32 -21.55
N LYS A 203 0.51 -2.13 -20.95
CA LYS A 203 -0.42 -1.01 -21.12
C LYS A 203 0.43 0.26 -21.26
N GLU A 204 0.23 1.03 -22.33
CA GLU A 204 0.89 2.33 -22.46
C GLU A 204 0.36 3.32 -21.42
N ASP A 205 1.26 4.12 -20.86
CA ASP A 205 0.89 5.29 -20.09
C ASP A 205 0.49 6.44 -21.05
N PRO A 206 -0.76 6.94 -20.99
CA PRO A 206 -1.20 8.06 -21.83
C PRO A 206 -0.43 9.35 -21.54
N ASN A 207 0.14 9.49 -20.34
CA ASN A 207 0.86 10.68 -19.90
C ASN A 207 2.38 10.62 -20.15
N ALA A 208 2.92 9.49 -20.61
CA ALA A 208 4.36 9.37 -20.88
C ALA A 208 4.79 10.35 -21.98
N LYS A 209 5.83 11.13 -21.71
CA LYS A 209 6.28 12.24 -22.58
C LYS A 209 7.53 11.93 -23.40
N ASP A 210 8.19 10.79 -23.18
CA ASP A 210 9.38 10.42 -23.93
C ASP A 210 9.06 10.12 -25.40
N ASP A 211 9.98 10.48 -26.29
CA ASP A 211 9.81 10.38 -27.75
C ASP A 211 9.40 8.99 -28.23
N VAL A 212 9.95 7.93 -27.61
CA VAL A 212 9.65 6.55 -28.01
C VAL A 212 8.22 6.19 -27.62
N SER A 213 7.78 6.53 -26.41
CA SER A 213 6.41 6.27 -25.95
C SER A 213 5.36 7.05 -26.72
N VAL A 214 5.63 8.31 -27.09
CA VAL A 214 4.74 9.11 -27.96
C VAL A 214 4.57 8.40 -29.31
N LYS A 215 5.68 8.04 -29.97
CA LYS A 215 5.66 7.32 -31.26
C LYS A 215 4.95 5.98 -31.18
N VAL A 216 5.12 5.25 -30.07
CA VAL A 216 4.42 3.98 -29.83
C VAL A 216 2.91 4.23 -29.75
N ARG A 217 2.46 5.20 -28.96
CA ARG A 217 1.02 5.52 -28.83
C ARG A 217 0.39 5.85 -30.17
N ASP A 218 0.99 6.76 -30.94
CA ASP A 218 0.52 7.13 -32.28
C ASP A 218 0.45 5.92 -33.23
N GLN A 219 1.37 4.97 -33.06
CA GLN A 219 1.42 3.76 -33.88
C GLN A 219 0.33 2.77 -33.50
N ILE A 220 0.13 2.49 -32.20
CA ILE A 220 -0.85 1.48 -31.73
C ILE A 220 -2.30 1.90 -31.96
N GLU A 221 -2.59 3.20 -32.08
CA GLU A 221 -3.93 3.70 -32.42
C GLU A 221 -4.42 3.22 -33.79
N LYS A 222 -3.50 2.95 -34.72
CA LYS A 222 -3.80 2.45 -36.07
C LYS A 222 -4.24 0.98 -36.09
N TYR A 223 -4.09 0.27 -34.98
CA TYR A 223 -4.33 -1.17 -34.88
C TYR A 223 -5.55 -1.47 -34.00
N PRO A 224 -6.51 -2.29 -34.44
CA PRO A 224 -7.71 -2.60 -33.65
C PRO A 224 -7.47 -3.70 -32.61
N LEU A 225 -6.50 -4.59 -32.83
CA LEU A 225 -6.29 -5.78 -32.00
C LEU A 225 -5.34 -5.52 -30.84
N ARG A 226 -5.70 -5.99 -29.64
CA ARG A 226 -4.88 -5.88 -28.42
C ARG A 226 -3.50 -6.51 -28.59
N LEU A 227 -3.43 -7.68 -29.23
CA LEU A 227 -2.18 -8.38 -29.50
C LEU A 227 -1.18 -7.49 -30.25
N ASP A 228 -1.63 -6.80 -31.29
CA ASP A 228 -0.78 -5.96 -32.13
C ASP A 228 -0.28 -4.75 -31.36
N LYS A 229 -1.19 -4.10 -30.61
CA LYS A 229 -0.84 -2.98 -29.75
C LYS A 229 0.25 -3.41 -28.77
N ASN A 230 0.08 -4.55 -28.10
CA ASN A 230 1.06 -5.05 -27.13
C ASN A 230 2.41 -5.39 -27.77
N LEU A 231 2.41 -6.03 -28.95
CA LEU A 231 3.64 -6.39 -29.66
C LEU A 231 4.38 -5.15 -30.20
N ILE A 232 3.67 -4.17 -30.76
CA ILE A 232 4.26 -2.88 -31.14
C ILE A 232 4.89 -2.21 -29.92
N SER A 233 4.12 -2.14 -28.82
CA SER A 233 4.57 -1.51 -27.59
C SER A 233 5.85 -2.13 -27.03
N LEU A 234 5.91 -3.45 -26.91
CA LEU A 234 7.05 -4.15 -26.30
C LEU A 234 8.24 -4.34 -27.25
N CYS A 235 7.96 -4.62 -28.52
CA CYS A 235 8.96 -5.08 -29.48
C CYS A 235 9.42 -3.99 -30.46
N ARG A 236 8.96 -2.74 -30.30
CA ARG A 236 9.61 -1.60 -30.93
C ARG A 236 11.09 -1.59 -30.56
N LYS A 237 11.97 -1.48 -31.56
CA LYS A 237 13.42 -1.71 -31.44
C LYS A 237 14.06 -0.98 -30.26
N GLU A 238 13.80 0.32 -30.15
CA GLU A 238 14.34 1.18 -29.09
C GLU A 238 13.85 0.72 -27.71
N ARG A 239 12.55 0.41 -27.57
CA ARG A 239 11.99 -0.05 -26.30
C ARG A 239 12.43 -1.46 -25.93
N PHE A 240 12.56 -2.35 -26.91
CA PHE A 240 13.01 -3.72 -26.67
C PHE A 240 14.44 -3.72 -26.14
N ILE A 241 15.33 -2.91 -26.71
CA ILE A 241 16.69 -2.69 -26.19
C ILE A 241 16.65 -2.09 -24.78
N GLU A 242 15.83 -1.07 -24.54
CA GLU A 242 15.68 -0.45 -23.21
C GLU A 242 15.24 -1.47 -22.14
N LEU A 243 14.24 -2.30 -22.43
CA LEU A 243 13.76 -3.35 -21.53
C LEU A 243 14.85 -4.38 -21.22
N LEU A 244 15.59 -4.83 -22.25
CA LEU A 244 16.65 -5.82 -22.11
C LEU A 244 17.87 -5.27 -21.35
N HIS A 245 18.21 -4.00 -21.51
CA HIS A 245 19.43 -3.40 -20.95
C HIS A 245 19.25 -2.90 -19.52
N ASN A 246 18.16 -2.17 -19.27
CA ASN A 246 17.97 -1.38 -18.04
C ASN A 246 16.93 -1.99 -17.10
N PHE A 247 16.09 -2.91 -17.56
CA PHE A 247 14.99 -3.45 -16.77
C PHE A 247 15.08 -4.96 -16.49
N ILE A 248 16.18 -5.63 -16.84
CA ILE A 248 16.43 -7.02 -16.42
C ILE A 248 17.30 -7.04 -15.16
N VAL A 249 16.83 -7.73 -14.12
CA VAL A 249 17.60 -7.99 -12.88
C VAL A 249 17.48 -9.45 -12.46
N PHE A 250 18.50 -9.93 -11.77
CA PHE A 250 18.58 -11.28 -11.20
C PHE A 250 18.53 -11.14 -9.69
N ASP A 251 17.37 -11.37 -9.10
CA ASP A 251 17.09 -11.14 -7.69
C ASP A 251 16.97 -12.47 -6.94
N SER A 252 18.03 -12.82 -6.20
CA SER A 252 18.01 -13.93 -5.24
C SER A 252 17.47 -15.27 -5.81
N GLY A 253 17.86 -15.63 -7.03
CA GLY A 253 17.39 -16.85 -7.70
C GLY A 253 16.18 -16.67 -8.62
N VAL A 254 15.66 -15.44 -8.76
CA VAL A 254 14.55 -15.11 -9.66
C VAL A 254 14.95 -14.01 -10.64
N LYS A 255 14.82 -14.26 -11.94
CA LYS A 255 14.99 -13.21 -12.96
C LYS A 255 13.71 -12.37 -13.04
N LYS A 256 13.84 -11.05 -12.97
CA LYS A 256 12.70 -10.11 -13.01
C LYS A 256 12.86 -9.10 -14.13
N THR A 257 11.71 -8.64 -14.65
CA THR A 257 11.59 -7.47 -15.52
C THR A 257 10.61 -6.46 -14.92
N CYS A 258 10.49 -5.27 -15.51
CA CYS A 258 9.61 -4.23 -15.00
C CYS A 258 8.15 -4.43 -15.40
N ARG A 259 7.26 -3.91 -14.55
CA ARG A 259 5.85 -3.64 -14.87
C ARG A 259 5.73 -2.32 -15.64
N PRO A 260 4.62 -2.08 -16.37
CA PRO A 260 4.45 -0.84 -17.12
C PRO A 260 4.58 0.43 -16.25
N ASN A 261 3.95 0.47 -15.08
CA ASN A 261 4.05 1.59 -14.15
C ASN A 261 5.49 1.86 -13.68
N GLN A 262 6.29 0.81 -13.52
CA GLN A 262 7.70 0.92 -13.13
C GLN A 262 8.55 1.41 -14.30
N PHE A 263 8.28 0.94 -15.52
CA PHE A 263 8.92 1.42 -16.74
C PHE A 263 8.67 2.92 -16.94
N PHE A 264 7.39 3.33 -17.03
CA PHE A 264 7.04 4.73 -17.31
C PHE A 264 7.42 5.66 -16.16
N GLY A 265 7.25 5.22 -14.90
CA GLY A 265 7.71 5.98 -13.74
C GLY A 265 9.23 6.19 -13.73
N ASN A 266 10.00 5.17 -14.13
CA ASN A 266 11.45 5.29 -14.24
C ASN A 266 11.85 6.20 -15.40
N MET A 267 11.23 6.05 -16.58
CA MET A 267 11.48 6.92 -17.75
C MET A 267 11.21 8.39 -17.44
N ALA A 268 10.06 8.69 -16.82
CA ALA A 268 9.72 10.05 -16.40
C ALA A 268 10.73 10.59 -15.37
N ALA A 269 11.16 9.77 -14.41
CA ALA A 269 12.13 10.18 -13.38
C ALA A 269 13.51 10.51 -13.96
N ARG A 270 13.95 9.83 -15.02
CA ARG A 270 15.24 10.12 -15.67
C ARG A 270 15.30 11.54 -16.24
N ASP A 271 14.18 12.06 -16.73
CA ASP A 271 14.12 13.42 -17.25
C ASP A 271 14.23 14.47 -16.14
N PHE A 272 13.60 14.22 -14.99
CA PHE A 272 13.77 15.04 -13.78
C PHE A 272 15.21 15.02 -13.27
N VAL A 273 15.80 13.82 -13.19
CA VAL A 273 17.20 13.60 -12.82
C VAL A 273 18.16 14.41 -13.72
N ARG A 274 17.98 14.35 -15.05
CA ARG A 274 18.83 15.10 -15.99
C ARG A 274 18.70 16.62 -15.86
N ARG A 275 17.53 17.11 -15.42
CA ARG A 275 17.28 18.54 -15.18
C ARG A 275 17.64 18.99 -13.76
N HIS A 276 18.08 18.07 -12.89
CA HIS A 276 18.26 18.31 -11.45
C HIS A 276 16.98 18.84 -10.77
N GLU A 277 15.82 18.36 -11.21
CA GLU A 277 14.53 18.69 -10.63
C GLU A 277 14.06 17.58 -9.68
N GLY A 278 13.60 17.95 -8.49
CA GLY A 278 12.95 17.02 -7.59
C GLY A 278 11.56 16.60 -8.10
N GLY A 279 11.07 15.46 -7.61
CA GLY A 279 9.65 15.16 -7.75
C GLY A 279 9.21 13.91 -6.99
N ILE A 280 7.93 13.55 -7.13
CA ILE A 280 7.30 12.48 -6.35
C ILE A 280 6.82 11.34 -7.26
N ILE A 281 7.26 10.11 -6.97
CA ILE A 281 6.73 8.89 -7.55
C ILE A 281 5.74 8.28 -6.56
N TRP A 282 4.44 8.40 -6.87
CA TRP A 282 3.38 7.79 -6.08
C TRP A 282 2.97 6.47 -6.71
N HIS A 283 3.43 5.38 -6.12
CA HIS A 283 3.18 4.03 -6.59
C HIS A 283 2.61 3.21 -5.43
N THR A 284 1.36 2.75 -5.55
CA THR A 284 0.61 2.11 -4.47
C THR A 284 1.36 0.97 -3.78
N GLN A 285 1.00 0.67 -2.54
CA GLN A 285 1.71 -0.30 -1.72
C GLN A 285 1.64 -1.72 -2.31
N GLY A 286 2.78 -2.28 -2.73
CA GLY A 286 2.86 -3.59 -3.42
C GLY A 286 3.10 -3.54 -4.91
N SER A 287 3.08 -2.35 -5.48
CA SER A 287 3.40 -2.14 -6.91
C SER A 287 4.88 -2.38 -7.26
N GLY A 288 5.76 -2.53 -6.27
CA GLY A 288 7.19 -2.81 -6.47
C GLY A 288 8.09 -1.56 -6.46
N LYS A 289 7.79 -0.55 -5.64
CA LYS A 289 8.56 0.69 -5.48
C LYS A 289 10.07 0.48 -5.31
N SER A 290 10.48 -0.45 -4.46
CA SER A 290 11.90 -0.71 -4.19
C SER A 290 12.66 -1.18 -5.44
N LEU A 291 12.01 -1.93 -6.35
CA LEU A 291 12.61 -2.28 -7.64
C LEU A 291 12.70 -1.06 -8.57
N THR A 292 11.71 -0.16 -8.56
CA THR A 292 11.79 1.13 -9.27
C THR A 292 13.01 1.94 -8.82
N MET A 293 13.29 1.97 -7.51
CA MET A 293 14.50 2.59 -6.95
C MET A 293 15.76 1.91 -7.47
N VAL A 294 15.82 0.57 -7.45
CA VAL A 294 16.97 -0.19 -7.98
C VAL A 294 17.26 0.18 -9.44
N TRP A 295 16.26 0.13 -10.32
CA TRP A 295 16.47 0.45 -11.73
C TRP A 295 16.90 1.90 -11.95
N LEU A 296 16.33 2.85 -11.20
CA LEU A 296 16.72 4.25 -11.29
C LEU A 296 18.15 4.48 -10.77
N SER A 297 18.50 3.86 -9.64
CA SER A 297 19.86 3.91 -9.08
C SER A 297 20.90 3.32 -10.03
N LYS A 298 20.62 2.16 -10.64
CA LYS A 298 21.52 1.54 -11.63
C LYS A 298 21.70 2.46 -12.84
N TRP A 299 20.59 3.01 -13.35
CA TRP A 299 20.65 3.93 -14.49
C TRP A 299 21.46 5.19 -14.17
N ILE A 300 21.23 5.84 -13.02
CA ILE A 300 22.00 7.01 -12.57
C ILE A 300 23.49 6.69 -12.47
N LYS A 301 23.83 5.58 -11.79
CA LYS A 301 25.22 5.12 -11.60
C LYS A 301 25.96 4.89 -12.92
N GLU A 302 25.26 4.41 -13.94
CA GLU A 302 25.86 4.08 -15.24
C GLU A 302 25.88 5.25 -16.23
N ASN A 303 24.94 6.21 -16.12
CA ASN A 303 24.77 7.29 -17.10
C ASN A 303 25.24 8.66 -16.59
N ILE A 304 25.42 8.84 -15.28
CA ILE A 304 25.82 10.11 -14.67
C ILE A 304 27.15 9.93 -13.96
N SER A 305 28.19 10.56 -14.50
CA SER A 305 29.53 10.54 -13.93
C SER A 305 29.56 11.26 -12.58
N ASN A 306 30.36 10.75 -11.64
CA ASN A 306 30.45 11.25 -10.26
C ASN A 306 29.14 11.21 -9.46
N SER A 307 28.12 10.47 -9.91
CA SER A 307 26.87 10.33 -9.17
C SER A 307 27.05 9.59 -7.84
N ARG A 308 26.26 10.02 -6.85
CA ARG A 308 26.15 9.46 -5.51
C ARG A 308 24.67 9.31 -5.19
N ILE A 309 24.27 8.15 -4.70
CA ILE A 309 22.87 7.85 -4.41
C ILE A 309 22.73 7.61 -2.91
N LEU A 310 21.83 8.35 -2.27
CA LEU A 310 21.49 8.22 -0.86
C LEU A 310 20.01 7.87 -0.72
N ILE A 311 19.71 6.69 -0.20
CA ILE A 311 18.33 6.28 0.10
C ILE A 311 18.04 6.54 1.57
N ILE A 312 16.99 7.31 1.85
CA ILE A 312 16.54 7.68 3.19
C ILE A 312 15.23 6.94 3.48
N THR A 313 15.19 6.25 4.62
CA THR A 313 14.01 5.53 5.11
C THR A 313 13.60 5.99 6.51
N ASP A 314 12.35 5.79 6.90
CA ASP A 314 11.84 6.22 8.22
C ASP A 314 12.20 5.24 9.36
N ARG A 315 12.33 3.93 9.04
CA ARG A 315 12.43 2.84 10.02
C ARG A 315 13.54 1.85 9.66
N ASP A 316 14.16 1.28 10.70
CA ASP A 316 15.27 0.34 10.57
C ASP A 316 14.91 -0.91 9.74
N GLU A 317 13.66 -1.37 9.85
CA GLU A 317 13.16 -2.51 9.06
C GLU A 317 13.13 -2.22 7.56
N LEU A 318 12.78 -0.98 7.16
CA LEU A 318 12.80 -0.57 5.75
C LEU A 318 14.25 -0.43 5.25
N ASP A 319 15.14 0.12 6.07
CA ASP A 319 16.58 0.23 5.76
C ASP A 319 17.21 -1.15 5.50
N VAL A 320 16.89 -2.16 6.34
CA VAL A 320 17.26 -3.57 6.12
C VAL A 320 16.69 -4.10 4.80
N GLN A 321 15.43 -3.80 4.51
CA GLN A 321 14.77 -4.28 3.31
C GLN A 321 15.40 -3.69 2.04
N ILE A 322 15.74 -2.40 2.04
CA ILE A 322 16.46 -1.75 0.95
C ILE A 322 17.84 -2.41 0.76
N GLU A 323 18.61 -2.60 1.83
CA GLU A 323 19.89 -3.29 1.79
C GLU A 323 19.77 -4.70 1.17
N GLN A 324 18.76 -5.47 1.57
CA GLN A 324 18.49 -6.80 1.05
C GLN A 324 18.06 -6.80 -0.43
N VAL A 325 17.21 -5.86 -0.85
CA VAL A 325 16.74 -5.75 -2.23
C VAL A 325 17.90 -5.42 -3.18
N PHE A 326 18.79 -4.50 -2.80
CA PHE A 326 19.98 -4.18 -3.60
C PHE A 326 20.98 -5.34 -3.62
N ALA A 327 21.23 -5.97 -2.47
CA ALA A 327 22.09 -7.15 -2.40
C ALA A 327 21.55 -8.30 -3.26
N GLY A 328 20.23 -8.51 -3.25
CA GLY A 328 19.55 -9.55 -4.03
C GLY A 328 19.80 -9.42 -5.53
N VAL A 329 19.92 -8.19 -6.05
CA VAL A 329 20.23 -7.89 -7.47
C VAL A 329 21.73 -7.74 -7.77
N ASN A 330 22.60 -8.21 -6.86
CA ASN A 330 24.05 -8.09 -6.94
C ASN A 330 24.56 -6.63 -7.00
N GLU A 331 23.86 -5.69 -6.38
CA GLU A 331 24.31 -4.31 -6.19
C GLU A 331 24.71 -4.05 -4.74
N SER A 332 25.87 -3.41 -4.53
CA SER A 332 26.34 -3.06 -3.19
C SER A 332 25.80 -1.69 -2.78
N ILE A 333 24.95 -1.67 -1.76
CA ILE A 333 24.54 -0.46 -1.05
C ILE A 333 25.09 -0.50 0.38
N VAL A 334 25.71 0.60 0.83
CA VAL A 334 26.27 0.65 2.19
C VAL A 334 25.25 1.23 3.15
N ARG A 335 24.88 0.43 4.16
CA ARG A 335 23.97 0.88 5.21
C ARG A 335 24.70 1.62 6.33
N ILE A 336 24.38 2.90 6.47
CA ILE A 336 25.04 3.79 7.42
C ILE A 336 24.39 3.69 8.79
N ARG A 337 25.17 3.47 9.86
CA ARG A 337 24.63 3.22 11.21
C ARG A 337 24.69 4.42 12.12
N ARG A 338 25.57 5.39 11.85
CA ARG A 338 25.81 6.58 12.69
C ARG A 338 25.85 7.86 11.85
N GLY A 339 25.35 8.98 12.38
CA GLY A 339 25.38 10.28 11.68
C GLY A 339 26.79 10.75 11.32
N SER A 340 27.77 10.53 12.21
CA SER A 340 29.19 10.88 11.95
C SER A 340 29.78 10.10 10.77
N GLU A 341 29.42 8.82 10.64
CA GLU A 341 29.80 7.98 9.51
C GLU A 341 29.17 8.50 8.21
N LEU A 342 27.91 8.95 8.25
CA LEU A 342 27.24 9.53 7.09
C LEU A 342 27.94 10.79 6.60
N ILE A 343 28.23 11.74 7.50
CA ILE A 343 28.96 12.96 7.16
C ILE A 343 30.33 12.63 6.56
N GLN A 344 31.04 11.65 7.15
CA GLN A 344 32.31 11.18 6.59
C GLN A 344 32.15 10.61 5.18
N LYS A 345 31.13 9.79 4.92
CA LYS A 345 30.87 9.18 3.61
C LYS A 345 30.35 10.17 2.57
N ILE A 346 29.64 11.21 2.98
CA ILE A 346 29.25 12.32 2.12
C ILE A 346 30.49 13.13 1.69
N ASN A 347 31.43 13.32 2.61
CA ASN A 347 32.69 14.04 2.37
C ASN A 347 33.79 13.18 1.70
N ASP A 348 33.51 11.92 1.38
CA ASP A 348 34.38 10.99 0.66
C ASP A 348 33.78 10.69 -0.72
N THR A 349 34.54 10.18 -1.69
CA THR A 349 34.06 9.80 -3.03
C THR A 349 33.41 8.41 -3.08
N SER A 350 33.52 7.63 -2.01
CA SER A 350 33.01 6.26 -1.88
C SER A 350 32.25 6.08 -0.57
N PRO A 351 31.13 5.32 -0.53
CA PRO A 351 30.57 4.49 -1.60
C PRO A 351 29.62 5.25 -2.54
N VAL A 352 29.42 4.74 -3.76
CA VAL A 352 28.48 5.32 -4.75
C VAL A 352 27.04 5.27 -4.26
N MET A 353 26.61 4.15 -3.66
CA MET A 353 25.25 3.95 -3.15
C MET A 353 25.28 3.72 -1.65
N MET A 354 24.43 4.41 -0.91
CA MET A 354 24.28 4.26 0.53
C MET A 354 22.84 4.42 0.97
N CYS A 355 22.47 3.82 2.10
CA CYS A 355 21.17 4.01 2.74
C CYS A 355 21.32 4.39 4.21
N SER A 356 20.38 5.18 4.71
CA SER A 356 20.37 5.64 6.11
C SER A 356 18.94 5.88 6.60
N LEU A 357 18.79 5.86 7.92
CA LEU A 357 17.55 6.31 8.55
C LEU A 357 17.49 7.82 8.63
N ILE A 358 16.26 8.31 8.55
CA ILE A 358 15.97 9.72 8.66
C ILE A 358 16.27 10.28 10.05
N HIS A 359 16.06 9.51 11.11
CA HIS A 359 16.35 9.99 12.46
C HIS A 359 17.84 9.90 12.83
N LYS A 360 18.69 9.25 12.01
CA LYS A 360 20.16 9.22 12.26
C LYS A 360 20.83 10.55 11.96
N PHE A 361 20.12 11.47 11.31
CA PHE A 361 20.49 12.87 11.31
C PHE A 361 20.45 13.35 12.78
N GLY A 362 19.32 13.32 13.50
CA GLY A 362 19.21 13.79 14.90
C GLY A 362 19.79 12.87 16.00
N LYS A 363 20.53 13.40 16.99
CA LYS A 363 20.91 12.63 18.19
C LYS A 363 19.69 12.30 19.06
N LYS A 364 19.62 11.06 19.57
CA LYS A 364 18.73 10.66 20.67
C LYS A 364 19.27 11.22 21.99
N ASN A 365 18.66 12.27 22.52
CA ASN A 365 18.61 12.42 23.97
C ASN A 365 17.46 11.56 24.50
N ARG A 366 17.80 10.42 25.11
CA ARG A 366 16.87 9.64 25.92
C ARG A 366 16.60 10.43 27.21
N GLY A 367 15.58 11.27 27.20
CA GLY A 367 15.07 12.01 28.35
C GLY A 367 13.61 12.35 28.11
N LYS A 368 12.77 12.17 29.12
CA LYS A 368 11.31 12.25 29.09
C LYS A 368 10.79 13.63 28.64
N SER A 369 10.47 13.79 27.36
CA SER A 369 9.43 14.68 26.80
C SER A 369 9.53 14.64 25.28
N GLY A 370 8.45 14.25 24.61
CA GLY A 370 8.42 14.06 23.16
C GLY A 370 8.35 15.40 22.44
N GLU A 371 9.51 15.93 22.08
CA GLU A 371 9.75 16.74 20.88
C GLU A 371 11.26 16.89 20.76
N SER A 372 11.86 16.23 19.77
CA SER A 372 13.29 16.38 19.48
C SER A 372 13.54 17.79 18.97
N ASP A 373 14.35 18.55 19.71
CA ASP A 373 14.86 19.86 19.29
C ASP A 373 15.70 19.71 18.00
N TYR A 374 15.02 19.77 16.86
CA TYR A 374 15.64 19.67 15.53
C TYR A 374 16.45 20.93 15.18
N THR A 375 16.18 22.07 15.82
CA THR A 375 16.88 23.33 15.58
C THR A 375 18.26 23.31 16.23
N GLY A 376 18.33 22.92 17.50
CA GLY A 376 19.60 22.63 18.19
C GLY A 376 20.39 21.51 17.49
N PHE A 377 19.69 20.54 16.89
CA PHE A 377 20.31 19.52 16.07
C PHE A 377 20.96 20.06 14.77
N ILE A 378 20.30 20.94 14.02
CA ILE A 378 20.90 21.55 12.81
C ILE A 378 22.12 22.40 13.19
N GLU A 379 22.05 23.16 14.28
CA GLU A 379 23.20 23.93 14.77
C GLU A 379 24.35 23.04 15.26
N GLU A 380 24.06 21.98 16.02
CA GLU A 380 25.06 21.00 16.45
C GLU A 380 25.67 20.31 15.23
N LEU A 381 24.86 19.95 14.23
CA LEU A 381 25.34 19.32 13.01
C LEU A 381 26.26 20.27 12.24
N LYS A 382 25.84 21.52 12.01
CA LYS A 382 26.69 22.57 11.42
C LYS A 382 28.00 22.76 12.18
N ARG A 383 27.98 22.75 13.52
CA ARG A 383 29.20 22.83 14.36
C ARG A 383 30.07 21.58 14.29
N SER A 384 29.48 20.42 14.02
CA SER A 384 30.17 19.14 13.92
C SER A 384 30.73 18.84 12.52
N LEU A 385 30.35 19.62 11.50
CA LEU A 385 30.90 19.51 10.16
C LEU A 385 32.39 19.92 10.21
N PRO A 386 33.31 19.12 9.63
CA PRO A 386 34.70 19.52 9.46
C PRO A 386 34.81 20.87 8.73
N GLU A 387 35.82 21.69 9.04
CA GLU A 387 36.03 23.00 8.39
C GLU A 387 36.11 22.90 6.85
N ASN A 388 36.59 21.77 6.31
CA ASN A 388 36.69 21.50 4.87
C ASN A 388 35.56 20.60 4.33
N PHE A 389 34.43 20.49 5.04
CA PHE A 389 33.31 19.66 4.61
C PHE A 389 32.72 20.15 3.29
N SER A 390 32.65 19.26 2.32
CA SER A 390 31.89 19.49 1.08
C SER A 390 31.42 18.15 0.54
N PRO A 391 30.14 18.02 0.16
CA PRO A 391 29.66 16.82 -0.51
C PRO A 391 30.52 16.50 -1.73
N LYS A 392 31.06 15.27 -1.79
CA LYS A 392 31.91 14.82 -2.91
C LYS A 392 31.09 13.98 -3.88
N GLY A 393 30.83 14.54 -5.05
CA GLY A 393 30.01 13.94 -6.10
C GLY A 393 28.63 14.56 -6.18
N ASP A 394 27.86 14.13 -7.17
CA ASP A 394 26.53 14.63 -7.50
C ASP A 394 25.45 13.76 -6.83
N PHE A 395 24.73 14.32 -5.86
CA PHE A 395 23.87 13.55 -4.97
C PHE A 395 22.42 13.46 -5.47
N TYR A 396 21.93 12.22 -5.59
CA TYR A 396 20.53 11.90 -5.83
C TYR A 396 19.97 11.22 -4.59
N VAL A 397 19.06 11.91 -3.91
CA VAL A 397 18.51 11.47 -2.63
C VAL A 397 17.12 10.90 -2.85
N PHE A 398 16.93 9.61 -2.57
CA PHE A 398 15.63 8.96 -2.63
C PHE A 398 15.04 8.88 -1.23
N VAL A 399 13.84 9.44 -1.03
CA VAL A 399 13.16 9.39 0.26
C VAL A 399 11.99 8.43 0.17
N ASP A 400 12.06 7.29 0.85
CA ASP A 400 10.96 6.32 0.92
C ASP A 400 9.90 6.77 1.94
N GLU A 401 8.63 6.49 1.63
CA GLU A 401 7.46 6.92 2.39
C GLU A 401 7.47 8.44 2.69
N CYS A 402 7.75 9.25 1.66
CA CYS A 402 8.04 10.69 1.79
C CYS A 402 6.90 11.56 2.37
N HIS A 403 5.68 11.02 2.53
CA HIS A 403 4.58 11.68 3.25
C HIS A 403 4.75 11.62 4.78
N ARG A 404 5.45 10.61 5.32
CA ARG A 404 5.68 10.46 6.77
C ARG A 404 6.79 11.36 7.28
N THR A 405 7.57 11.93 6.38
CA THR A 405 8.58 12.95 6.62
C THR A 405 7.94 14.26 7.07
N GLN A 406 7.29 14.21 8.22
CA GLN A 406 6.60 15.28 8.94
C GLN A 406 7.57 16.31 9.53
N SER A 407 8.67 16.63 8.84
CA SER A 407 9.41 17.84 9.16
C SER A 407 10.06 18.41 7.92
N GLY A 408 9.45 19.49 7.39
CA GLY A 408 10.19 20.44 6.56
C GLY A 408 11.53 20.85 7.19
N LYS A 409 11.67 20.74 8.52
CA LYS A 409 12.92 20.92 9.27
C LYS A 409 14.02 19.88 8.94
N LEU A 410 13.69 18.61 8.72
CA LEU A 410 14.70 17.61 8.33
C LEU A 410 15.09 17.73 6.87
N HIS A 411 14.16 18.12 6.00
CA HIS A 411 14.52 18.49 4.63
C HIS A 411 15.48 19.69 4.62
N LYS A 412 15.18 20.76 5.38
CA LYS A 412 16.10 21.90 5.58
C LYS A 412 17.47 21.47 6.10
N ALA A 413 17.53 20.50 7.01
CA ALA A 413 18.79 19.93 7.49
C ALA A 413 19.55 19.21 6.36
N MET A 414 18.84 18.46 5.52
CA MET A 414 19.42 17.77 4.36
C MET A 414 19.90 18.75 3.29
N GLU A 415 19.15 19.81 2.98
CA GLU A 415 19.59 20.88 2.09
C GLU A 415 20.84 21.58 2.64
N THR A 416 20.95 21.74 3.96
CA THR A 416 22.17 22.28 4.57
C THR A 416 23.39 21.39 4.30
N ILE A 417 23.24 20.07 4.39
CA ILE A 417 24.34 19.10 4.22
C ILE A 417 24.62 18.83 2.74
N LEU A 418 23.58 18.80 1.91
CA LEU A 418 23.59 18.44 0.49
C LEU A 418 22.85 19.53 -0.34
N PRO A 419 23.40 20.75 -0.44
CA PRO A 419 22.69 21.90 -1.03
C PRO A 419 22.38 21.76 -2.53
N ASN A 420 23.13 20.92 -3.24
CA ASN A 420 22.95 20.70 -4.68
C ASN A 420 22.32 19.33 -4.99
N ALA A 421 21.78 18.63 -3.99
CA ALA A 421 21.20 17.30 -4.22
C ALA A 421 19.82 17.36 -4.89
N THR A 422 19.56 16.40 -5.76
CA THR A 422 18.22 16.18 -6.35
C THR A 422 17.43 15.22 -5.48
N PHE A 423 16.27 15.65 -4.97
CA PHE A 423 15.42 14.84 -4.09
C PHE A 423 14.26 14.19 -4.86
N ILE A 424 14.16 12.86 -4.81
CA ILE A 424 13.04 12.10 -5.37
C ILE A 424 12.29 11.41 -4.24
N GLY A 425 11.04 11.82 -4.02
CA GLY A 425 10.16 11.20 -3.05
C GLY A 425 9.49 9.96 -3.63
N PHE A 426 9.52 8.84 -2.91
CA PHE A 426 8.73 7.66 -3.20
C PHE A 426 7.67 7.48 -2.14
N THR A 427 6.45 7.14 -2.56
CA THR A 427 5.39 6.89 -1.59
C THR A 427 4.35 5.87 -2.05
N GLY A 428 3.89 5.03 -1.11
CA GLY A 428 2.74 4.15 -1.29
C GLY A 428 1.37 4.80 -1.14
N THR A 429 1.29 6.06 -0.71
CA THR A 429 0.05 6.73 -0.33
C THR A 429 -0.02 8.13 -0.96
N PRO A 430 -1.22 8.66 -1.27
CA PRO A 430 -1.38 10.05 -1.67
C PRO A 430 -0.90 10.98 -0.57
N LEU A 431 -0.47 12.17 -0.98
CA LEU A 431 -0.24 13.26 -0.04
C LEU A 431 -1.59 13.81 0.44
N MET A 432 -1.82 13.73 1.76
CA MET A 432 -3.03 14.26 2.39
C MET A 432 -3.07 15.79 2.31
N LYS A 433 -4.26 16.41 2.30
CA LYS A 433 -4.41 17.87 2.13
C LYS A 433 -3.50 18.70 3.06
N LYS A 434 -3.32 18.26 4.31
CA LYS A 434 -2.47 18.92 5.31
C LYS A 434 -0.96 18.77 5.06
N ASP A 435 -0.54 17.69 4.42
CA ASP A 435 0.88 17.35 4.19
C ASP A 435 1.32 17.60 2.74
N LYS A 436 0.34 17.81 1.85
CA LYS A 436 0.53 17.96 0.41
C LYS A 436 1.30 19.22 0.07
N GLU A 437 0.98 20.32 0.72
CA GLU A 437 1.62 21.61 0.48
C GLU A 437 3.11 21.53 0.85
N THR A 438 3.43 21.07 2.06
CA THR A 438 4.82 20.88 2.50
C THR A 438 5.59 19.86 1.65
N SER A 439 4.94 18.76 1.24
CA SER A 439 5.62 17.73 0.46
C SER A 439 5.87 18.14 -0.99
N LEU A 440 4.95 18.89 -1.61
CA LEU A 440 5.16 19.45 -2.96
C LEU A 440 6.17 20.61 -2.96
N GLU A 441 6.22 21.39 -1.87
CA GLU A 441 7.28 22.39 -1.67
C GLU A 441 8.66 21.73 -1.57
N VAL A 442 8.76 20.63 -0.81
CA VAL A 442 10.01 19.92 -0.53
C VAL A 442 10.50 19.09 -1.72
N PHE A 443 9.63 18.29 -2.31
CA PHE A 443 10.03 17.33 -3.34
C PHE A 443 9.71 17.81 -4.74
N GLY A 444 8.82 18.78 -4.94
CA GLY A 444 8.33 19.15 -6.27
C GLY A 444 7.11 18.33 -6.74
N PRO A 445 6.73 18.43 -8.02
CA PRO A 445 5.50 17.85 -8.54
C PRO A 445 5.54 16.31 -8.60
N TYR A 446 4.39 15.70 -8.84
CA TYR A 446 4.35 14.27 -9.15
C TYR A 446 5.04 13.98 -10.49
N ILE A 447 6.04 13.10 -10.46
CA ILE A 447 6.72 12.56 -11.65
C ILE A 447 5.83 11.51 -12.32
N HIS A 448 5.24 10.61 -11.53
CA HIS A 448 4.38 9.52 -12.01
C HIS A 448 3.46 9.02 -10.89
N ARG A 449 2.25 8.60 -11.25
CA ARG A 449 1.23 8.05 -10.34
C ARG A 449 0.81 6.64 -10.78
N TYR A 450 0.65 5.72 -9.83
CA TYR A 450 0.08 4.39 -10.04
C TYR A 450 -0.75 4.01 -8.81
N LYS A 451 -2.06 4.10 -8.96
CA LYS A 451 -3.02 4.10 -7.85
C LYS A 451 -3.42 2.69 -7.43
N PHE A 452 -4.16 2.60 -6.33
CA PHE A 452 -4.64 1.33 -5.77
C PHE A 452 -5.62 0.62 -6.69
N ASP A 453 -6.62 1.32 -7.21
CA ASP A 453 -7.63 0.77 -8.13
C ASP A 453 -6.99 0.28 -9.45
N GLU A 454 -5.97 0.98 -9.93
CA GLU A 454 -5.18 0.55 -11.09
C GLU A 454 -4.44 -0.75 -10.80
N ALA A 455 -3.77 -0.85 -9.63
CA ALA A 455 -3.04 -2.05 -9.26
C ALA A 455 -3.94 -3.28 -9.04
N VAL A 456 -5.15 -3.08 -8.52
CA VAL A 456 -6.15 -4.15 -8.41
C VAL A 456 -6.63 -4.56 -9.79
N ARG A 457 -7.00 -3.61 -10.66
CA ARG A 457 -7.47 -3.87 -12.04
C ARG A 457 -6.42 -4.59 -12.88
N ASP A 458 -5.15 -4.24 -12.71
CA ASP A 458 -4.02 -4.85 -13.38
C ASP A 458 -3.60 -6.20 -12.76
N LYS A 459 -4.27 -6.64 -11.67
CA LYS A 459 -3.96 -7.85 -10.90
C LYS A 459 -2.54 -7.87 -10.31
N VAL A 460 -2.00 -6.69 -10.02
CA VAL A 460 -0.70 -6.50 -9.37
C VAL A 460 -0.79 -6.73 -7.86
N VAL A 461 -1.93 -6.36 -7.28
CA VAL A 461 -2.34 -6.67 -5.90
C VAL A 461 -3.76 -7.24 -5.93
N LEU A 462 -4.13 -7.95 -4.86
CA LEU A 462 -5.50 -8.42 -4.67
C LEU A 462 -6.39 -7.28 -4.17
N ASP A 463 -7.69 -7.37 -4.45
CA ASP A 463 -8.66 -6.51 -3.81
C ASP A 463 -8.88 -6.92 -2.34
N LEU A 464 -9.55 -6.06 -1.59
CA LEU A 464 -9.83 -6.25 -0.17
C LEU A 464 -11.33 -6.48 0.06
N ARG A 465 -11.66 -7.31 1.04
CA ARG A 465 -13.01 -7.47 1.56
C ARG A 465 -13.07 -6.96 2.99
N TYR A 466 -14.06 -6.14 3.28
CA TYR A 466 -14.24 -5.54 4.60
C TYR A 466 -15.49 -6.09 5.28
N GLU A 467 -15.34 -6.44 6.55
CA GLU A 467 -16.41 -6.89 7.43
C GLU A 467 -16.29 -6.19 8.79
N ALA A 468 -17.31 -5.44 9.17
CA ALA A 468 -17.40 -4.84 10.50
C ALA A 468 -18.11 -5.80 11.46
N ARG A 469 -17.47 -6.06 12.60
CA ARG A 469 -18.02 -6.85 13.70
C ARG A 469 -18.10 -6.00 14.96
N GLU A 470 -19.16 -6.17 15.72
CA GLU A 470 -19.31 -5.52 17.01
C GLU A 470 -19.32 -6.55 18.13
N VAL A 471 -18.69 -6.18 19.23
CA VAL A 471 -18.75 -6.93 20.49
C VAL A 471 -19.32 -5.96 21.52
N GLU A 472 -20.64 -6.06 21.74
CA GLU A 472 -21.34 -5.20 22.69
C GLU A 472 -20.86 -5.48 24.12
N GLN A 473 -20.67 -4.40 24.90
CA GLN A 473 -20.25 -4.47 26.29
C GLN A 473 -21.38 -3.94 27.17
N ASN A 474 -21.73 -4.72 28.20
CA ASN A 474 -22.80 -4.38 29.14
C ASN A 474 -22.22 -4.20 30.55
N VAL A 475 -22.53 -3.07 31.18
CA VAL A 475 -22.27 -2.86 32.62
C VAL A 475 -23.35 -3.59 33.41
N VAL A 476 -22.97 -4.61 34.17
CA VAL A 476 -23.94 -5.50 34.83
C VAL A 476 -24.46 -4.89 36.14
N GLN A 477 -23.64 -4.12 36.88
CA GLN A 477 -24.02 -3.54 38.18
C GLN A 477 -23.35 -2.17 38.45
N GLN A 478 -23.94 -1.08 37.94
CA GLN A 478 -23.44 0.29 38.14
C GLN A 478 -23.43 0.71 39.63
N ASP A 479 -24.47 0.36 40.39
CA ASP A 479 -24.61 0.75 41.80
C ASP A 479 -23.47 0.23 42.70
N ARG A 480 -22.95 -0.97 42.41
CA ARG A 480 -21.81 -1.57 43.16
C ARG A 480 -20.50 -0.86 42.86
N ILE A 481 -20.33 -0.44 41.60
CA ILE A 481 -19.16 0.33 41.15
C ILE A 481 -19.15 1.70 41.83
N ASP A 482 -20.29 2.39 41.83
CA ASP A 482 -20.42 3.71 42.46
C ASP A 482 -20.17 3.63 43.98
N ALA A 483 -20.70 2.58 44.65
CA ALA A 483 -20.45 2.37 46.07
C ALA A 483 -18.97 2.10 46.42
N TRP A 484 -18.24 1.35 45.58
CA TRP A 484 -16.80 1.15 45.76
C TRP A 484 -16.01 2.45 45.52
N PHE A 485 -16.40 3.21 44.48
CA PHE A 485 -15.74 4.47 44.14
C PHE A 485 -15.86 5.46 45.30
N GLU A 486 -17.05 5.60 45.89
CA GLU A 486 -17.26 6.43 47.08
C GLU A 486 -16.49 5.91 48.31
N ALA A 487 -16.35 4.58 48.47
CA ALA A 487 -15.62 4.00 49.60
C ALA A 487 -14.10 4.23 49.53
N LYS A 488 -13.50 4.13 48.33
CA LYS A 488 -12.04 4.24 48.11
C LYS A 488 -11.57 5.67 47.87
N THR A 489 -12.48 6.58 47.54
CA THR A 489 -12.19 8.02 47.39
C THR A 489 -12.49 8.84 48.64
N ARG A 490 -12.78 8.20 49.79
CA ARG A 490 -12.94 8.90 51.07
C ARG A 490 -11.66 9.66 51.42
N GLY A 491 -11.80 10.97 51.63
CA GLY A 491 -10.68 11.87 51.95
C GLY A 491 -9.95 12.47 50.75
N LEU A 492 -10.38 12.20 49.51
CA LEU A 492 -9.90 12.91 48.32
C LEU A 492 -10.69 14.21 48.10
N THR A 493 -10.01 15.25 47.60
CA THR A 493 -10.63 16.51 47.18
C THR A 493 -11.54 16.32 45.95
N GLY A 494 -12.44 17.28 45.68
CA GLY A 494 -13.32 17.24 44.51
C GLY A 494 -12.57 17.10 43.17
N VAL A 495 -11.43 17.81 43.02
CA VAL A 495 -10.57 17.75 41.82
C VAL A 495 -9.90 16.37 41.69
N ALA A 496 -9.37 15.83 42.79
CA ALA A 496 -8.80 14.49 42.83
C ALA A 496 -9.83 13.40 42.47
N LYS A 497 -11.05 13.50 43.03
CA LYS A 497 -12.17 12.61 42.68
C LYS A 497 -12.56 12.72 41.21
N ALA A 498 -12.67 13.92 40.66
CA ALA A 498 -13.00 14.13 39.25
C ALA A 498 -11.94 13.54 38.31
N LYS A 499 -10.65 13.72 38.63
CA LYS A 499 -9.52 13.16 37.87
C LYS A 499 -9.48 11.64 37.94
N LEU A 500 -9.74 11.05 39.12
CA LEU A 500 -9.88 9.60 39.26
C LEU A 500 -11.12 9.07 38.53
N LYS A 501 -12.25 9.79 38.54
CA LYS A 501 -13.48 9.43 37.82
C LYS A 501 -13.31 9.52 36.30
N GLN A 502 -12.56 10.50 35.81
CA GLN A 502 -12.18 10.61 34.40
C GLN A 502 -11.24 9.47 33.98
N ARG A 503 -10.24 9.14 34.80
CA ARG A 503 -9.36 7.98 34.60
C ARG A 503 -10.16 6.68 34.63
N TRP A 504 -11.11 6.56 35.55
CA TRP A 504 -12.03 5.43 35.67
C TRP A 504 -12.92 5.29 34.43
N GLY A 505 -13.51 6.37 33.90
CA GLY A 505 -14.26 6.32 32.63
C GLY A 505 -13.40 5.89 31.44
N ASN A 506 -12.11 6.22 31.43
CA ASN A 506 -11.15 5.73 30.44
C ASN A 506 -10.74 4.26 30.70
N LEU A 507 -10.55 3.85 31.97
CA LEU A 507 -10.22 2.49 32.36
C LEU A 507 -11.39 1.52 32.15
N GLN A 508 -12.63 1.89 32.45
CA GLN A 508 -13.84 1.12 32.12
C GLN A 508 -13.93 0.82 30.61
N LYS A 509 -13.49 1.75 29.75
CA LYS A 509 -13.40 1.54 28.30
C LYS A 509 -12.22 0.65 27.89
N MET A 510 -11.15 0.57 28.68
CA MET A 510 -9.94 -0.23 28.38
C MET A 510 -9.90 -1.63 29.04
N PHE A 511 -10.48 -1.80 30.23
CA PHE A 511 -10.40 -3.02 31.06
C PHE A 511 -11.68 -3.87 31.02
N SER A 512 -12.80 -3.34 30.50
CA SER A 512 -13.94 -4.15 29.98
C SER A 512 -13.51 -5.15 28.88
N SER A 513 -12.22 -5.25 28.64
CA SER A 513 -11.50 -6.00 27.65
C SER A 513 -11.37 -7.48 27.98
N LYS A 514 -11.23 -8.00 29.22
CA LYS A 514 -11.03 -9.47 29.32
C LYS A 514 -12.18 -10.29 28.72
N ALA A 515 -13.43 -9.95 29.05
CA ALA A 515 -14.61 -10.57 28.45
C ALA A 515 -14.71 -10.28 26.93
N ARG A 516 -14.55 -9.01 26.51
CA ARG A 516 -14.61 -8.60 25.09
C ARG A 516 -13.49 -9.21 24.24
N LEU A 517 -12.26 -9.21 24.73
CA LEU A 517 -11.08 -9.84 24.13
C LEU A 517 -11.30 -11.34 24.05
N GLY A 518 -11.89 -11.96 25.07
CA GLY A 518 -12.31 -13.36 25.05
C GLY A 518 -13.26 -13.66 23.88
N GLN A 519 -14.26 -12.80 23.65
CA GLN A 519 -15.16 -12.92 22.51
C GLN A 519 -14.44 -12.72 21.16
N ILE A 520 -13.55 -11.74 21.06
CA ILE A 520 -12.71 -11.53 19.86
C ILE A 520 -11.80 -12.76 19.61
N VAL A 521 -11.22 -13.33 20.66
CA VAL A 521 -10.38 -14.54 20.58
C VAL A 521 -11.21 -15.73 20.11
N ALA A 522 -12.39 -15.94 20.68
CA ALA A 522 -13.31 -17.00 20.27
C ALA A 522 -13.72 -16.84 18.80
N ASP A 523 -13.99 -15.61 18.37
CA ASP A 523 -14.34 -15.28 16.97
C ASP A 523 -13.17 -15.54 16.01
N ILE A 524 -11.96 -15.12 16.37
CA ILE A 524 -10.75 -15.41 15.57
C ILE A 524 -10.49 -16.93 15.49
N VAL A 525 -10.64 -17.67 16.59
CA VAL A 525 -10.51 -19.13 16.60
C VAL A 525 -11.57 -19.78 15.72
N PHE A 526 -12.81 -19.30 15.78
CA PHE A 526 -13.88 -19.77 14.91
C PHE A 526 -13.56 -19.53 13.42
N ASP A 527 -13.05 -18.34 13.08
CA ASP A 527 -12.61 -18.05 11.72
C ASP A 527 -11.42 -18.92 11.30
N MET A 528 -10.48 -19.23 12.21
CA MET A 528 -9.36 -20.14 11.91
C MET A 528 -9.83 -21.54 11.51
N GLU A 529 -10.93 -22.01 12.10
CA GLU A 529 -11.52 -23.33 11.80
C GLU A 529 -12.48 -23.31 10.60
N THR A 530 -13.12 -22.18 10.30
CA THR A 530 -14.20 -22.13 9.30
C THR A 530 -13.83 -21.46 7.99
N LYS A 531 -12.84 -20.55 7.98
CA LYS A 531 -12.44 -19.85 6.76
C LYS A 531 -11.49 -20.72 5.94
N PRO A 532 -11.76 -20.95 4.64
CA PRO A 532 -11.08 -21.99 3.85
C PRO A 532 -9.55 -21.98 3.94
N ARG A 533 -8.92 -20.83 3.66
CA ARG A 533 -7.44 -20.68 3.70
C ARG A 533 -6.85 -20.69 5.11
N LEU A 534 -7.60 -20.28 6.13
CA LEU A 534 -7.12 -20.38 7.51
C LEU A 534 -7.17 -21.82 7.99
N HIS A 535 -8.24 -22.56 7.67
CA HIS A 535 -8.43 -23.96 8.06
C HIS A 535 -7.45 -24.90 7.36
N ASP A 536 -7.23 -24.75 6.05
CA ASP A 536 -6.36 -25.65 5.28
C ASP A 536 -4.85 -25.42 5.44
N GLY A 537 -4.45 -24.42 6.23
CA GLY A 537 -3.05 -24.16 6.56
C GLY A 537 -2.26 -23.36 5.53
N ARG A 538 -2.89 -22.90 4.45
CA ARG A 538 -2.23 -22.09 3.41
C ARG A 538 -2.18 -20.60 3.73
N GLY A 539 -3.11 -20.12 4.54
CA GLY A 539 -3.19 -18.73 5.01
C GLY A 539 -2.96 -18.58 6.51
N ASN A 540 -2.58 -17.36 6.89
CA ASN A 540 -2.49 -16.93 8.28
C ASN A 540 -3.01 -15.49 8.45
N ALA A 541 -3.02 -14.99 9.68
CA ALA A 541 -3.65 -13.74 10.04
C ALA A 541 -2.77 -12.82 10.90
N MET A 542 -3.09 -11.54 10.90
CA MET A 542 -2.53 -10.54 11.81
C MET A 542 -3.65 -9.95 12.67
N LEU A 543 -3.38 -9.68 13.95
CA LEU A 543 -4.28 -8.99 14.87
C LEU A 543 -3.64 -7.67 15.33
N VAL A 544 -4.28 -6.54 15.01
CA VAL A 544 -3.85 -5.21 15.41
C VAL A 544 -4.49 -4.83 16.75
N ALA A 545 -3.71 -4.90 17.82
CA ALA A 545 -4.10 -4.48 19.15
C ALA A 545 -3.83 -2.97 19.36
N GLY A 546 -4.69 -2.33 20.15
CA GLY A 546 -4.60 -0.91 20.52
C GLY A 546 -3.41 -0.56 21.43
N SER A 547 -2.88 -1.50 22.21
CA SER A 547 -1.71 -1.30 23.06
C SER A 547 -0.88 -2.57 23.25
N ILE A 548 0.37 -2.42 23.73
CA ILE A 548 1.25 -3.55 24.06
C ILE A 548 0.60 -4.43 25.14
N TYR A 549 -0.02 -3.82 26.15
CA TYR A 549 -0.76 -4.55 27.18
C TYR A 549 -1.86 -5.42 26.60
N GLN A 550 -2.68 -4.83 25.72
CA GLN A 550 -3.78 -5.54 25.08
C GLN A 550 -3.25 -6.70 24.22
N ALA A 551 -2.12 -6.51 23.54
CA ALA A 551 -1.45 -7.57 22.80
C ALA A 551 -1.01 -8.73 23.72
N CYS A 552 -0.47 -8.42 24.91
CA CYS A 552 -0.14 -9.44 25.91
C CYS A 552 -1.38 -10.20 26.40
N LYS A 553 -2.50 -9.50 26.65
CA LYS A 553 -3.75 -10.14 27.07
C LYS A 553 -4.36 -11.02 25.98
N PHE A 554 -4.34 -10.58 24.73
CA PHE A 554 -4.71 -11.44 23.60
C PHE A 554 -3.83 -12.70 23.57
N TYR A 555 -2.51 -12.55 23.68
CA TYR A 555 -1.58 -13.67 23.65
C TYR A 555 -1.87 -14.71 24.75
N GLU A 556 -2.11 -14.26 25.99
CA GLU A 556 -2.50 -15.15 27.10
C GLU A 556 -3.76 -15.93 26.79
N LEU A 557 -4.82 -15.24 26.35
CA LEU A 557 -6.09 -15.88 25.97
C LEU A 557 -5.90 -16.89 24.83
N PHE A 558 -5.08 -16.57 23.82
CA PHE A 558 -4.77 -17.52 22.75
C PHE A 558 -3.97 -18.74 23.24
N GLN A 559 -3.21 -18.65 24.34
CA GLN A 559 -2.52 -19.82 24.92
C GLN A 559 -3.49 -20.85 25.52
N GLU A 560 -4.75 -20.47 25.74
CA GLU A 560 -5.83 -21.35 26.20
C GLU A 560 -6.62 -22.00 25.05
N THR A 561 -6.19 -21.77 23.79
CA THR A 561 -6.85 -22.24 22.57
C THR A 561 -5.94 -23.15 21.72
N GLU A 562 -6.44 -23.65 20.60
CA GLU A 562 -5.63 -24.42 19.63
C GLU A 562 -4.51 -23.60 18.97
N LEU A 563 -4.55 -22.26 19.10
CA LEU A 563 -3.47 -21.37 18.64
C LEU A 563 -2.28 -21.31 19.60
N LYS A 564 -2.30 -22.07 20.70
CA LYS A 564 -1.13 -22.24 21.58
C LYS A 564 0.09 -22.65 20.77
N SER A 565 1.20 -21.94 20.97
CA SER A 565 2.45 -22.10 20.21
C SER A 565 2.40 -21.79 18.70
N LYS A 566 1.23 -21.42 18.15
CA LYS A 566 1.04 -20.94 16.76
C LYS A 566 0.78 -19.43 16.66
N CYS A 567 0.94 -18.71 17.77
CA CYS A 567 0.72 -17.27 17.90
C CYS A 567 1.93 -16.59 18.57
N ALA A 568 2.28 -15.37 18.14
CA ALA A 568 3.34 -14.56 18.75
C ALA A 568 3.03 -13.05 18.74
N ILE A 569 3.61 -12.32 19.69
CA ILE A 569 3.56 -10.85 19.77
C ILE A 569 4.78 -10.27 19.07
N VAL A 570 4.58 -9.27 18.20
CA VAL A 570 5.66 -8.49 17.58
C VAL A 570 5.38 -6.99 17.75
N THR A 571 6.10 -6.36 18.68
CA THR A 571 5.96 -4.92 19.00
C THR A 571 7.32 -4.23 19.14
N SER A 572 7.31 -2.93 19.47
CA SER A 572 8.52 -2.17 19.81
C SER A 572 8.98 -2.37 21.26
N TYR A 573 8.31 -3.20 22.05
CA TYR A 573 8.66 -3.44 23.44
C TYR A 573 9.93 -4.29 23.55
N GLU A 574 10.92 -3.79 24.30
CA GLU A 574 12.14 -4.51 24.67
C GLU A 574 12.10 -4.69 26.21
N PRO A 575 11.86 -5.90 26.74
CA PRO A 575 11.69 -6.09 28.18
C PRO A 575 13.00 -5.83 28.93
N ALA A 576 12.98 -4.92 29.91
CA ALA A 576 14.12 -4.64 30.78
C ALA A 576 13.73 -4.66 32.26
N VAL A 577 14.55 -5.31 33.09
CA VAL A 577 14.35 -5.41 34.56
C VAL A 577 14.31 -4.02 35.23
N GLY A 578 14.98 -3.02 34.63
CA GLY A 578 14.93 -1.64 35.10
C GLY A 578 13.54 -1.00 35.03
N ASP A 579 12.68 -1.44 34.10
CA ASP A 579 11.36 -0.86 33.86
C ASP A 579 10.34 -1.26 34.94
N ILE A 580 10.60 -2.36 35.65
CA ILE A 580 9.75 -2.86 36.75
C ILE A 580 10.30 -2.53 38.14
N ARG A 581 11.45 -1.85 38.23
CA ARG A 581 12.22 -1.69 39.48
C ARG A 581 11.53 -0.82 40.56
N THR A 582 10.51 -0.05 40.17
CA THR A 582 9.73 0.84 41.07
C THR A 582 8.22 0.58 40.95
N GLU A 583 7.84 -0.60 40.48
CA GLU A 583 6.45 -0.95 40.19
C GLU A 583 5.75 -1.69 41.34
N THR A 584 6.43 -1.90 42.48
CA THR A 584 5.80 -2.50 43.67
C THR A 584 4.87 -1.51 44.35
N VAL A 585 3.56 -1.82 44.39
CA VAL A 585 2.51 -0.96 44.99
C VAL A 585 1.90 -1.57 46.26
N GLY A 586 2.27 -2.79 46.65
CA GLY A 586 1.80 -3.51 47.85
C GLY A 586 1.99 -5.04 47.75
N ASP A 587 1.40 -5.81 48.69
CA ASP A 587 1.54 -7.29 48.77
C ASP A 587 0.60 -8.08 47.82
N ASP A 588 -0.47 -7.49 47.27
CA ASP A 588 -1.57 -8.25 46.63
C ASP A 588 -1.88 -7.90 45.15
N GLY A 589 -1.05 -7.12 44.43
CA GLY A 589 -1.35 -6.80 43.02
C GLY A 589 -0.16 -6.44 42.14
N GLU A 590 -0.06 -7.09 40.98
CA GLU A 590 0.92 -6.79 39.93
C GLU A 590 0.47 -5.61 39.06
N THR A 591 1.38 -4.69 38.74
CA THR A 591 1.08 -3.57 37.84
C THR A 591 1.06 -4.02 36.37
N GLU A 592 0.56 -3.15 35.49
CA GLU A 592 0.56 -3.41 34.03
C GLU A 592 1.96 -3.76 33.50
N ALA A 593 2.98 -3.06 33.99
CA ALA A 593 4.35 -3.22 33.54
C ALA A 593 4.95 -4.56 33.97
N VAL A 594 4.59 -5.06 35.15
CA VAL A 594 5.02 -6.38 35.64
C VAL A 594 4.39 -7.49 34.80
N GLU A 595 3.06 -7.47 34.63
CA GLU A 595 2.37 -8.47 33.81
C GLU A 595 2.88 -8.48 32.36
N GLN A 596 3.07 -7.30 31.74
CA GLN A 596 3.64 -7.19 30.39
C GLN A 596 5.00 -7.86 30.32
N TYR A 597 5.89 -7.54 31.27
CA TYR A 597 7.25 -8.07 31.32
C TYR A 597 7.23 -9.60 31.40
N GLU A 598 6.43 -10.16 32.31
CA GLU A 598 6.34 -11.61 32.53
C GLU A 598 5.79 -12.36 31.31
N ILE A 599 4.70 -11.88 30.72
CA ILE A 599 4.08 -12.48 29.52
C ILE A 599 5.09 -12.46 28.36
N TYR A 600 5.76 -11.34 28.14
CA TYR A 600 6.75 -11.21 27.06
C TYR A 600 7.95 -12.13 27.30
N MET A 601 8.48 -12.20 28.52
CA MET A 601 9.59 -13.08 28.87
C MET A 601 9.21 -14.56 28.70
N LYS A 602 7.99 -14.94 29.08
CA LYS A 602 7.45 -16.29 28.88
C LYS A 602 7.33 -16.63 27.40
N MET A 603 6.83 -15.72 26.56
CA MET A 603 6.75 -15.89 25.11
C MET A 603 8.14 -16.07 24.48
N LEU A 604 9.12 -15.25 24.89
CA LEU A 604 10.49 -15.31 24.37
C LEU A 604 11.18 -16.65 24.69
N GLY A 605 10.81 -17.30 25.80
CA GLY A 605 11.38 -18.59 26.19
C GLY A 605 12.90 -18.54 26.37
N GLY A 606 13.43 -17.42 26.88
CA GLY A 606 14.87 -17.19 27.06
C GLY A 606 15.64 -16.77 25.81
N LYS A 607 14.98 -16.59 24.66
CA LYS A 607 15.61 -16.05 23.45
C LYS A 607 15.75 -14.53 23.52
N ASP A 608 16.77 -14.02 22.84
CA ASP A 608 16.90 -12.59 22.57
C ASP A 608 15.68 -12.08 21.78
N PRO A 609 15.09 -10.92 22.12
CA PRO A 609 13.90 -10.39 21.44
C PRO A 609 14.03 -10.26 19.92
N LYS A 610 15.19 -9.84 19.41
CA LYS A 610 15.40 -9.66 17.97
C LYS A 610 15.55 -10.99 17.26
N ALA A 611 16.23 -11.95 17.88
CA ALA A 611 16.34 -13.30 17.36
C ALA A 611 14.96 -13.99 17.29
N PHE A 612 14.16 -13.88 18.36
CA PHE A 612 12.80 -14.40 18.41
C PHE A 612 11.92 -13.77 17.33
N GLU A 613 11.96 -12.44 17.20
CA GLU A 613 11.18 -11.71 16.21
C GLU A 613 11.51 -12.15 14.78
N LYS A 614 12.80 -12.32 14.46
CA LYS A 614 13.23 -12.80 13.15
C LYS A 614 12.67 -14.20 12.88
N GLU A 615 12.75 -15.10 13.84
CA GLU A 615 12.24 -16.47 13.73
C GLU A 615 10.73 -16.51 13.48
N VAL A 616 9.94 -15.75 14.25
CA VAL A 616 8.47 -15.76 14.10
C VAL A 616 8.04 -15.14 12.77
N LYS A 617 8.71 -14.08 12.28
CA LYS A 617 8.47 -13.51 10.95
C LYS A 617 8.76 -14.53 9.84
N GLU A 618 9.90 -15.21 9.91
CA GLU A 618 10.28 -16.23 8.93
C GLU A 618 9.28 -17.40 8.93
N LYS A 619 8.85 -17.87 10.11
CA LYS A 619 7.81 -18.90 10.23
C LYS A 619 6.47 -18.42 9.69
N PHE A 620 6.06 -17.19 9.97
CA PHE A 620 4.82 -16.61 9.45
C PHE A 620 4.81 -16.57 7.91
N ILE A 621 5.95 -16.30 7.27
CA ILE A 621 6.04 -16.25 5.80
C ILE A 621 6.16 -17.66 5.20
N LYS A 622 6.99 -18.54 5.78
CA LYS A 622 7.36 -19.83 5.14
C LYS A 622 6.55 -21.02 5.63
N GLN A 623 5.93 -20.92 6.80
CA GLN A 623 5.24 -22.00 7.50
C GLN A 623 3.93 -21.48 8.12
N PRO A 624 2.97 -20.97 7.31
CA PRO A 624 1.73 -20.34 7.81
C PRO A 624 0.91 -21.25 8.74
N GLU A 625 0.97 -22.57 8.55
CA GLU A 625 0.33 -23.53 9.47
C GLU A 625 0.97 -23.56 10.87
N GLN A 626 2.28 -23.35 10.96
CA GLN A 626 3.02 -23.37 12.24
C GLN A 626 2.99 -22.01 12.95
N MET A 627 2.69 -20.94 12.23
CA MET A 627 2.54 -19.58 12.77
C MET A 627 1.30 -18.93 12.13
N LYS A 628 0.15 -19.20 12.74
CA LYS A 628 -1.19 -18.82 12.29
C LYS A 628 -1.54 -17.36 12.58
N LEU A 629 -0.99 -16.80 13.66
CA LEU A 629 -1.36 -15.46 14.13
C LEU A 629 -0.16 -14.65 14.61
N LEU A 630 -0.01 -13.43 14.08
CA LEU A 630 0.85 -12.40 14.69
C LEU A 630 0.01 -11.30 15.32
N ILE A 631 0.24 -11.05 16.61
CA ILE A 631 -0.37 -9.93 17.34
C ILE A 631 0.60 -8.75 17.26
N VAL A 632 0.12 -7.63 16.74
CA VAL A 632 0.90 -6.42 16.46
C VAL A 632 0.22 -5.19 17.03
N VAL A 633 0.96 -4.08 17.15
CA VAL A 633 0.41 -2.79 17.61
C VAL A 633 0.67 -1.69 16.56
N ASP A 634 1.94 -1.33 16.37
CA ASP A 634 2.38 -0.38 15.31
C ASP A 634 3.46 -0.98 14.39
N LYS A 635 4.08 -2.07 14.85
CA LYS A 635 5.11 -2.79 14.10
C LYS A 635 4.47 -3.67 13.04
N LEU A 636 5.17 -3.92 11.94
CA LEU A 636 4.72 -4.74 10.79
C LEU A 636 3.52 -4.20 10.00
N LEU A 637 2.88 -3.12 10.43
CA LEU A 637 1.84 -2.44 9.63
C LEU A 637 2.43 -1.71 8.41
N THR A 638 3.76 -1.59 8.37
CA THR A 638 4.53 -0.91 7.31
C THR A 638 5.76 -1.76 6.98
N GLY A 639 6.10 -1.91 5.69
CA GLY A 639 7.33 -2.60 5.27
C GLY A 639 7.31 -4.14 5.32
N PHE A 640 6.47 -4.75 6.16
CA PHE A 640 6.42 -6.21 6.27
C PHE A 640 5.65 -6.86 5.12
N ASP A 641 6.32 -7.65 4.28
CA ASP A 641 5.73 -8.30 3.10
C ASP A 641 5.54 -9.80 3.35
N ALA A 642 4.28 -10.25 3.45
CA ALA A 642 3.93 -11.63 3.73
C ALA A 642 2.80 -12.12 2.80
N PRO A 643 3.13 -12.74 1.65
CA PRO A 643 2.15 -13.29 0.71
C PRO A 643 1.05 -14.18 1.36
N PRO A 644 1.37 -15.09 2.32
CA PRO A 644 0.34 -15.93 2.94
C PRO A 644 -0.65 -15.19 3.85
N ALA A 645 -0.33 -13.96 4.29
CA ALA A 645 -1.19 -13.17 5.17
C ALA A 645 -2.53 -12.87 4.47
N THR A 646 -3.60 -13.47 4.98
CA THR A 646 -4.91 -13.48 4.32
C THR A 646 -5.94 -12.65 5.09
N TYR A 647 -5.88 -12.64 6.42
CA TYR A 647 -6.82 -11.93 7.29
C TYR A 647 -6.11 -10.90 8.18
N LEU A 648 -6.69 -9.70 8.29
CA LEU A 648 -6.28 -8.65 9.21
C LEU A 648 -7.44 -8.34 10.15
N TYR A 649 -7.28 -8.70 11.42
CA TYR A 649 -8.20 -8.35 12.49
C TYR A 649 -7.76 -7.02 13.12
N ILE A 650 -8.66 -6.06 13.27
CA ILE A 650 -8.35 -4.73 13.79
C ILE A 650 -9.16 -4.48 15.07
N ASP A 651 -8.47 -4.35 16.20
CA ASP A 651 -9.03 -3.87 17.46
C ASP A 651 -8.32 -2.59 17.93
N LYS A 652 -7.98 -1.72 16.98
CA LYS A 652 -7.29 -0.45 17.21
C LYS A 652 -7.98 0.67 16.43
N SER A 653 -8.17 1.83 17.07
CA SER A 653 -8.62 3.02 16.35
C SER A 653 -7.52 3.49 15.40
N MET A 654 -7.81 3.50 14.10
CA MET A 654 -6.87 3.88 13.04
C MET A 654 -7.57 4.77 12.01
N ARG A 655 -6.80 5.64 11.36
CA ARG A 655 -7.29 6.56 10.32
C ARG A 655 -6.25 6.71 9.22
N ASP A 656 -6.66 7.30 8.11
CA ASP A 656 -5.75 7.90 7.14
C ASP A 656 -4.73 6.89 6.58
N HIS A 657 -3.49 7.36 6.34
CA HIS A 657 -2.42 6.55 5.78
C HIS A 657 -2.05 5.35 6.64
N GLY A 658 -2.14 5.46 7.96
CA GLY A 658 -1.86 4.36 8.89
C GLY A 658 -2.85 3.20 8.70
N LEU A 659 -4.14 3.51 8.53
CA LEU A 659 -5.17 2.51 8.24
C LEU A 659 -4.94 1.86 6.86
N PHE A 660 -4.70 2.67 5.82
CA PHE A 660 -4.49 2.13 4.47
C PHE A 660 -3.25 1.21 4.38
N GLN A 661 -2.17 1.53 5.09
CA GLN A 661 -0.96 0.71 5.09
C GLN A 661 -1.16 -0.64 5.78
N ALA A 662 -1.91 -0.64 6.88
CA ALA A 662 -2.26 -1.85 7.61
C ALA A 662 -3.12 -2.78 6.76
N ILE A 663 -4.21 -2.31 6.15
CA ILE A 663 -5.07 -3.15 5.30
C ILE A 663 -4.31 -3.70 4.07
N CYS A 664 -3.34 -2.95 3.54
CA CYS A 664 -2.48 -3.40 2.44
C CYS A 664 -1.44 -4.45 2.86
N ARG A 665 -1.48 -4.99 4.08
CA ARG A 665 -0.63 -6.14 4.48
C ARG A 665 -1.16 -7.48 3.96
N VAL A 666 -2.47 -7.58 3.70
CA VAL A 666 -3.11 -8.84 3.27
C VAL A 666 -3.44 -8.91 1.78
N ASN A 667 -3.15 -7.85 1.01
CA ASN A 667 -3.48 -7.74 -0.42
C ASN A 667 -2.42 -8.29 -1.39
N ARG A 668 -1.43 -9.04 -0.89
CA ARG A 668 -0.38 -9.63 -1.74
C ARG A 668 -0.87 -10.89 -2.45
N LEU A 669 -0.43 -11.06 -3.70
CA LEU A 669 -0.58 -12.30 -4.45
C LEU A 669 0.16 -13.43 -3.74
N ASP A 670 -0.40 -14.64 -3.74
CA ASP A 670 0.24 -15.82 -3.14
C ASP A 670 0.04 -17.08 -4.00
N GLY A 671 -1.19 -17.61 -4.05
CA GLY A 671 -1.60 -18.71 -4.91
C GLY A 671 -2.99 -18.47 -5.51
N GLU A 672 -3.41 -19.32 -6.46
CA GLU A 672 -4.74 -19.20 -7.12
C GLU A 672 -5.90 -19.31 -6.12
N ASP A 673 -5.68 -19.92 -4.96
CA ASP A 673 -6.66 -20.04 -3.88
C ASP A 673 -6.82 -18.76 -3.04
N LYS A 674 -5.98 -17.74 -3.24
CA LYS A 674 -6.09 -16.44 -2.57
C LYS A 674 -6.69 -15.39 -3.51
N GLU A 675 -8.00 -15.22 -3.42
CA GLU A 675 -8.72 -14.26 -4.26
C GLU A 675 -8.71 -12.83 -3.70
N PHE A 676 -8.74 -12.70 -2.37
CA PHE A 676 -8.86 -11.41 -1.66
C PHE A 676 -8.01 -11.38 -0.39
N GLY A 677 -7.70 -10.17 0.07
CA GLY A 677 -7.33 -9.93 1.48
C GLY A 677 -8.57 -9.58 2.29
N TYR A 678 -8.67 -10.05 3.53
CA TYR A 678 -9.85 -9.86 4.38
C TYR A 678 -9.54 -8.95 5.56
N ILE A 679 -10.37 -7.94 5.78
CA ILE A 679 -10.28 -6.98 6.87
C ILE A 679 -11.48 -7.19 7.79
N ILE A 680 -11.22 -7.63 9.02
CA ILE A 680 -12.22 -7.83 10.06
C ILE A 680 -12.03 -6.74 11.11
N ASP A 681 -13.03 -5.88 11.25
CA ASP A 681 -12.92 -4.66 12.04
C ASP A 681 -13.84 -4.68 13.26
N TYR A 682 -13.24 -4.62 14.46
CA TYR A 682 -13.94 -4.59 15.75
C TYR A 682 -14.16 -3.17 16.31
N LYS A 683 -13.83 -2.13 15.54
CA LYS A 683 -13.81 -0.71 15.94
C LYS A 683 -14.69 0.21 15.08
N ASP A 684 -15.42 -0.32 14.11
CA ASP A 684 -16.26 0.45 13.18
C ASP A 684 -15.49 1.60 12.49
N LEU A 685 -14.36 1.25 11.89
CA LEU A 685 -13.51 2.14 11.12
C LEU A 685 -14.02 2.36 9.69
N PHE A 686 -15.20 1.86 9.31
CA PHE A 686 -15.66 1.89 7.93
C PHE A 686 -15.61 3.30 7.31
N ARG A 687 -16.08 4.33 8.03
CA ARG A 687 -15.99 5.72 7.57
C ARG A 687 -14.54 6.22 7.42
N SER A 688 -13.67 5.79 8.33
CA SER A 688 -12.24 6.15 8.26
C SER A 688 -11.56 5.45 7.09
N LEU A 689 -11.98 4.23 6.78
CA LEU A 689 -11.53 3.44 5.64
C LEU A 689 -12.02 4.04 4.32
N GLU A 690 -13.30 4.41 4.24
CA GLU A 690 -13.91 5.05 3.07
C GLU A 690 -13.16 6.33 2.68
N ASN A 691 -12.97 7.24 3.63
CA ASN A 691 -12.17 8.45 3.43
C ASN A 691 -10.74 8.11 2.99
N ALA A 692 -10.10 7.17 3.69
CA ALA A 692 -8.74 6.75 3.40
C ALA A 692 -8.58 5.98 2.09
N VAL A 693 -9.64 5.60 1.36
CA VAL A 693 -9.49 4.96 0.05
C VAL A 693 -10.04 5.85 -1.07
N ALA A 694 -11.03 6.71 -0.79
CA ALA A 694 -11.43 7.79 -1.68
C ALA A 694 -10.26 8.73 -2.02
N ASP A 695 -9.44 9.07 -1.02
CA ASP A 695 -8.21 9.85 -1.23
C ASP A 695 -7.19 9.15 -2.15
N TYR A 696 -7.24 7.82 -2.21
CA TYR A 696 -6.27 6.98 -2.94
C TYR A 696 -6.70 6.63 -4.36
N THR A 697 -7.92 6.99 -4.74
CA THR A 697 -8.54 6.67 -6.03
C THR A 697 -8.93 7.95 -6.79
N SER A 698 -9.36 9.01 -6.10
CA SER A 698 -9.80 10.27 -6.72
C SER A 698 -8.67 11.15 -7.29
N GLU A 699 -8.99 11.98 -8.28
CA GLU A 699 -8.11 13.04 -8.85
C GLU A 699 -8.40 14.43 -8.26
N ALA A 700 -9.34 14.51 -7.31
CA ALA A 700 -10.03 15.72 -6.86
C ALA A 700 -9.18 16.78 -6.14
N PHE A 701 -7.86 16.64 -6.13
CA PHE A 701 -6.97 17.49 -5.34
C PHE A 701 -5.95 18.28 -6.17
N ASP A 702 -6.06 18.31 -7.51
CA ASP A 702 -5.04 18.88 -8.41
C ASP A 702 -4.96 20.42 -8.48
N SER A 703 -5.46 21.19 -7.50
CA SER A 703 -5.40 22.66 -7.57
C SER A 703 -5.26 23.34 -6.22
N TYR A 704 -4.02 23.68 -5.86
CA TYR A 704 -3.73 24.79 -4.95
C TYR A 704 -2.48 25.53 -5.47
N ASP A 705 -2.60 26.83 -5.65
CA ASP A 705 -1.48 27.71 -5.99
C ASP A 705 -0.64 27.98 -4.73
N LYS A 706 0.67 28.19 -4.92
CA LYS A 706 1.65 28.44 -3.83
C LYS A 706 1.29 29.61 -2.90
N GLU A 707 0.42 30.52 -3.34
CA GLU A 707 0.06 31.74 -2.62
C GLU A 707 -1.00 31.49 -1.53
N ASP A 708 -1.88 30.49 -1.68
CA ASP A 708 -2.94 30.16 -0.72
C ASP A 708 -2.43 29.48 0.57
N VAL A 709 -1.31 28.76 0.46
CA VAL A 709 -0.64 27.99 1.52
C VAL A 709 0.02 28.89 2.57
N SER A 710 0.65 29.97 2.10
CA SER A 710 1.41 30.93 2.91
C SER A 710 0.54 31.62 3.97
N GLY A 711 -0.70 31.99 3.62
CA GLY A 711 -1.61 32.70 4.52
C GLY A 711 -2.12 31.87 5.70
N LEU A 712 -2.37 30.57 5.48
CA LEU A 712 -2.95 29.65 6.47
C LEU A 712 -1.95 29.24 7.58
N LEU A 713 -0.68 29.03 7.23
CA LEU A 713 0.40 28.76 8.19
C LEU A 713 0.70 29.97 9.08
N THR A 714 0.56 31.17 8.51
CA THR A 714 0.81 32.43 9.22
C THR A 714 -0.22 32.60 10.34
N ASP A 715 -1.51 32.39 10.04
CA ASP A 715 -2.64 32.53 10.99
C ASP A 715 -2.59 31.54 12.17
N ARG A 716 -2.15 30.28 11.95
CA ARG A 716 -2.02 29.30 13.04
C ARG A 716 -0.92 29.66 14.05
N LEU A 717 0.27 30.04 13.56
CA LEU A 717 1.39 30.39 14.42
C LEU A 717 1.12 31.70 15.19
N ASP A 718 0.41 32.64 14.56
CA ASP A 718 0.02 33.91 15.19
C ASP A 718 -0.93 33.65 16.37
N LYS A 719 -1.91 32.75 16.19
CA LYS A 719 -2.82 32.31 17.27
C LYS A 719 -2.10 31.59 18.41
N ALA A 720 -1.13 30.71 18.10
CA ALA A 720 -0.34 30.04 19.15
C ALA A 720 0.53 31.02 19.94
N LYS A 721 1.07 32.05 19.28
CA LYS A 721 1.82 33.13 19.94
C LYS A 721 0.92 33.96 20.86
N GLU A 722 -0.22 34.43 20.35
CA GLU A 722 -1.21 35.19 21.12
C GLU A 722 -1.66 34.39 22.34
N GLN A 723 -2.00 33.12 22.16
CA GLN A 723 -2.41 32.24 23.26
C GLN A 723 -1.31 32.01 24.31
N LEU A 724 -0.03 31.98 23.91
CA LEU A 724 1.10 31.91 24.84
C LEU A 724 1.21 33.20 25.67
N GLU A 725 1.16 34.36 25.01
CA GLU A 725 1.26 35.67 25.66
C GLU A 725 0.10 35.89 26.64
N ASP A 726 -1.14 35.61 26.21
CA ASP A 726 -2.35 35.70 27.02
C ASP A 726 -2.30 34.76 28.23
N SER A 727 -1.85 33.51 28.03
CA SER A 727 -1.77 32.53 29.12
C SER A 727 -0.73 32.94 30.17
N LEU A 728 0.40 33.50 29.73
CA LEU A 728 1.45 33.99 30.64
C LEU A 728 1.01 35.25 31.38
N GLU A 729 0.32 36.17 30.71
CA GLU A 729 -0.25 37.35 31.36
C GLU A 729 -1.31 36.97 32.41
N ALA A 730 -2.21 36.04 32.07
CA ALA A 730 -3.20 35.52 33.00
C ALA A 730 -2.54 34.79 34.20
N LEU A 731 -1.45 34.05 34.00
CA LEU A 731 -0.68 33.43 35.08
C LEU A 731 -0.03 34.47 36.00
N ARG A 732 0.55 35.53 35.42
CA ARG A 732 1.12 36.65 36.20
C ARG A 732 0.05 37.31 37.05
N ALA A 733 -1.11 37.61 36.47
CA ALA A 733 -2.24 38.21 37.18
C ALA A 733 -2.79 37.30 38.29
N LEU A 734 -2.93 36.00 38.02
CA LEU A 734 -3.38 35.02 39.01
C LEU A 734 -2.45 34.93 40.22
N CYS A 735 -1.14 35.00 39.97
CA CYS A 735 -0.09 34.90 40.98
C CYS A 735 0.39 36.27 41.53
N GLU A 736 -0.20 37.38 41.07
CA GLU A 736 0.12 38.73 41.55
C GLU A 736 -0.18 38.88 43.06
N PRO A 737 -1.34 38.44 43.58
CA PRO A 737 -1.72 38.62 44.99
C PRO A 737 -0.97 37.71 45.97
N VAL A 738 -0.11 36.80 45.49
CA VAL A 738 0.73 35.95 46.35
C VAL A 738 1.72 36.83 47.11
N ALA A 739 1.77 36.67 48.43
CA ALA A 739 2.61 37.50 49.29
C ALA A 739 4.11 37.34 48.95
N PRO A 740 4.90 38.44 48.96
CA PRO A 740 6.36 38.34 48.85
C PRO A 740 6.94 37.62 50.09
N PRO A 741 7.95 36.74 49.93
CA PRO A 741 8.87 36.61 48.78
C PRO A 741 8.38 35.80 47.57
N LYS A 742 7.17 35.21 47.61
CA LYS A 742 6.64 34.27 46.61
C LYS A 742 7.44 32.97 46.55
N ASP A 743 7.76 32.46 47.74
CA ASP A 743 8.34 31.13 47.90
C ASP A 743 7.22 30.08 47.98
N MET A 744 7.60 28.81 48.03
CA MET A 744 6.71 27.65 48.04
C MET A 744 5.54 27.78 49.06
N VAL A 745 5.85 28.28 50.27
CA VAL A 745 4.87 28.45 51.36
C VAL A 745 3.85 29.55 51.06
N ASP A 746 4.24 30.63 50.39
CA ASP A 746 3.34 31.74 50.04
C ASP A 746 2.31 31.29 48.99
N TYR A 747 2.76 30.48 48.03
CA TYR A 747 1.87 29.82 47.08
C TYR A 747 0.89 28.87 47.77
N TYR A 748 1.31 28.16 48.81
CA TYR A 748 0.43 27.30 49.60
C TYR A 748 -0.61 28.08 50.37
N HIS A 749 -0.24 29.19 51.00
CA HIS A 749 -1.19 30.06 51.68
C HIS A 749 -2.24 30.63 50.73
N TYR A 750 -1.85 30.96 49.49
CA TYR A 750 -2.75 31.58 48.52
C TYR A 750 -3.65 30.57 47.78
N PHE A 751 -3.11 29.40 47.41
CA PHE A 751 -3.82 28.41 46.61
C PHE A 751 -4.41 27.25 47.43
N CYS A 752 -3.89 26.98 48.62
CA CYS A 752 -4.30 25.85 49.46
C CYS A 752 -5.03 26.31 50.73
N GLY A 753 -4.37 27.06 51.61
CA GLY A 753 -4.95 27.52 52.88
C GLY A 753 -3.89 28.00 53.88
N ALA A 754 -4.31 28.62 54.99
CA ALA A 754 -3.41 29.31 55.92
C ALA A 754 -2.59 28.36 56.80
N ASN A 755 -3.09 27.15 57.09
CA ASN A 755 -2.40 26.16 57.91
C ASN A 755 -1.67 25.12 57.04
N THR A 756 -0.35 25.21 56.98
CA THR A 756 0.48 24.29 56.18
C THR A 756 0.80 22.96 56.87
N GLU A 757 0.45 22.77 58.15
CA GLU A 757 0.57 21.47 58.83
C GLU A 757 -0.54 20.50 58.41
N ALA A 758 -1.75 21.02 58.19
CA ALA A 758 -2.88 20.32 57.62
C ALA A 758 -3.88 21.36 57.09
N PHE A 759 -4.07 21.41 55.76
CA PHE A 759 -5.02 22.33 55.15
C PHE A 759 -6.46 21.93 55.50
N ASP A 760 -7.29 22.93 55.80
CA ASP A 760 -8.72 22.74 56.01
C ASP A 760 -9.40 22.40 54.68
N LEU A 761 -10.33 21.44 54.70
CA LEU A 761 -11.03 20.98 53.50
C LEU A 761 -11.95 22.08 52.92
N ASP A 762 -12.54 22.91 53.78
CA ASP A 762 -13.42 24.00 53.35
C ASP A 762 -12.59 25.12 52.69
N GLU A 763 -11.42 25.47 53.24
CA GLU A 763 -10.47 26.42 52.61
C GLU A 763 -9.95 25.90 51.27
N LEU A 764 -9.68 24.59 51.18
CA LEU A 764 -9.28 23.95 49.93
C LEU A 764 -10.41 23.99 48.89
N GLU A 765 -11.66 23.80 49.27
CA GLU A 765 -12.80 23.96 48.37
C GLU A 765 -13.00 25.41 47.93
N GLU A 766 -12.93 26.38 48.84
CA GLU A 766 -13.04 27.81 48.51
C GLU A 766 -11.95 28.28 47.54
N ASN A 767 -10.73 27.76 47.69
CA ASN A 767 -9.60 28.09 46.81
C ASN A 767 -9.53 27.24 45.52
N MET A 768 -10.44 26.27 45.34
CA MET A 768 -10.46 25.39 44.17
C MET A 768 -10.48 26.14 42.83
N PRO A 769 -11.28 27.21 42.62
CA PRO A 769 -11.30 27.92 41.34
C PRO A 769 -9.94 28.54 40.97
N LYS A 770 -9.18 29.01 41.97
CA LYS A 770 -7.83 29.57 41.76
C LYS A 770 -6.87 28.48 41.30
N ARG A 771 -6.94 27.29 41.92
CA ARG A 771 -6.10 26.14 41.55
C ARG A 771 -6.43 25.63 40.15
N GLU A 772 -7.71 25.51 39.79
CA GLU A 772 -8.12 25.11 38.44
C GLU A 772 -7.63 26.08 37.37
N GLN A 773 -7.73 27.39 37.62
CA GLN A 773 -7.16 28.41 36.72
C GLN A 773 -5.65 28.25 36.57
N LEU A 774 -4.90 28.06 37.66
CA LEU A 774 -3.46 27.81 37.62
C LEU A 774 -3.13 26.57 36.77
N TYR A 775 -3.91 25.50 36.93
CA TYR A 775 -3.71 24.23 36.22
C TYR A 775 -3.96 24.36 34.71
N ASN A 776 -5.07 25.01 34.34
CA ASN A 776 -5.47 25.20 32.96
C ASN A 776 -4.55 26.16 32.21
N LEU A 777 -4.19 27.29 32.82
CA LEU A 777 -3.35 28.30 32.19
C LEU A 777 -1.92 27.81 32.01
N SER A 778 -1.33 27.12 32.99
CA SER A 778 0.02 26.55 32.86
C SER A 778 0.09 25.42 31.82
N ALA A 779 -0.95 24.58 31.71
CA ALA A 779 -1.04 23.57 30.66
C ALA A 779 -1.25 24.16 29.26
N THR A 780 -1.93 25.30 29.16
CA THR A 780 -2.14 26.02 27.90
C THR A 780 -0.87 26.75 27.47
N ALA A 781 -0.19 27.44 28.39
CA ALA A 781 1.11 28.08 28.15
C ALA A 781 2.17 27.06 27.68
N LEU A 782 2.24 25.87 28.30
CA LEU A 782 3.16 24.83 27.87
C LEU A 782 2.91 24.35 26.43
N ARG A 783 1.64 24.11 26.06
CA ARG A 783 1.27 23.69 24.71
C ARG A 783 1.55 24.78 23.68
N ALA A 784 1.09 26.00 23.95
CA ALA A 784 1.29 27.15 23.07
C ALA A 784 2.79 27.44 22.86
N PHE A 785 3.60 27.33 23.93
CA PHE A 785 5.05 27.45 23.84
C PHE A 785 5.68 26.35 22.96
N GLY A 786 5.28 25.09 23.14
CA GLY A 786 5.73 23.99 22.28
C GLY A 786 5.43 24.25 20.80
N GLU A 787 4.23 24.76 20.50
CA GLU A 787 3.79 25.03 19.13
C GLU A 787 4.53 26.19 18.44
N VAL A 788 4.90 27.26 19.18
CA VAL A 788 5.48 28.48 18.60
C VAL A 788 7.01 28.60 18.79
N SER A 789 7.59 27.92 19.78
CA SER A 789 8.99 28.12 20.22
C SER A 789 10.02 28.01 19.09
N GLY A 790 9.79 27.11 18.13
CA GLY A 790 10.69 26.90 16.98
C GLY A 790 10.70 28.03 15.95
N GLU A 791 9.75 28.97 16.00
CA GLU A 791 9.57 30.06 15.02
C GLU A 791 9.69 31.45 15.67
N LEU A 792 9.83 31.54 16.99
CA LEU A 792 9.95 32.80 17.74
C LEU A 792 11.11 33.68 17.27
N GLN A 793 12.23 33.07 16.87
CA GLN A 793 13.42 33.79 16.42
C GLN A 793 13.32 34.26 14.96
N GLU A 794 12.94 33.37 14.05
CA GLU A 794 12.92 33.65 12.60
C GLU A 794 11.72 34.51 12.19
N LYS A 795 10.51 34.20 12.69
CA LYS A 795 9.27 34.87 12.30
C LYS A 795 8.93 36.09 13.16
N TYR A 796 9.13 35.98 14.47
CA TYR A 796 8.72 37.02 15.43
C TYR A 796 9.89 37.85 15.98
N HIS A 797 11.11 37.59 15.52
CA HIS A 797 12.32 38.34 15.83
C HIS A 797 12.68 38.40 17.34
N TYR A 798 12.31 37.37 18.11
CA TYR A 798 12.74 37.24 19.50
C TYR A 798 14.23 36.91 19.55
N THR A 799 14.95 37.48 20.52
CA THR A 799 16.32 37.10 20.82
C THR A 799 16.36 35.75 21.55
N VAL A 800 17.51 35.06 21.47
CA VAL A 800 17.73 33.80 22.20
C VAL A 800 17.54 33.99 23.71
N GLU A 801 17.91 35.15 24.24
CA GLU A 801 17.69 35.53 25.64
C GLU A 801 16.20 35.66 25.98
N GLN A 802 15.39 36.25 25.08
CA GLN A 802 13.94 36.38 25.27
C GLN A 802 13.23 35.02 25.23
N ILE A 803 13.63 34.13 24.31
CA ILE A 803 13.08 32.77 24.22
C ILE A 803 13.41 31.98 25.49
N LYS A 804 14.66 32.05 25.96
CA LYS A 804 15.07 31.44 27.23
C LYS A 804 14.34 32.02 28.44
N ALA A 805 13.99 33.32 28.40
CA ALA A 805 13.20 33.94 29.46
C ALA A 805 11.77 33.39 29.49
N LEU A 806 11.12 33.26 28.33
CA LEU A 806 9.79 32.64 28.19
C LEU A 806 9.81 31.17 28.65
N GLU A 807 10.81 30.40 28.23
CA GLU A 807 10.97 29.00 28.65
C GLU A 807 11.10 28.87 30.16
N ARG A 808 11.92 29.72 30.79
CA ARG A 808 12.08 29.76 32.26
C ARG A 808 10.78 30.13 32.95
N GLU A 809 10.01 31.06 32.40
CA GLU A 809 8.75 31.51 32.96
C GLU A 809 7.66 30.43 32.86
N VAL A 810 7.50 29.80 31.69
CA VAL A 810 6.59 28.66 31.52
C VAL A 810 6.98 27.52 32.48
N THR A 811 8.28 27.23 32.58
CA THR A 811 8.80 26.20 33.51
C THR A 811 8.54 26.56 34.97
N TYR A 812 8.65 27.84 35.33
CA TYR A 812 8.37 28.32 36.69
C TYR A 812 6.92 28.07 37.08
N TYR A 813 5.96 28.48 36.24
CA TYR A 813 4.55 28.27 36.54
C TYR A 813 4.13 26.79 36.53
N ILE A 814 4.82 25.95 35.74
CA ILE A 814 4.65 24.49 35.82
C ILE A 814 5.10 23.95 37.18
N LYS A 815 6.23 24.43 37.72
CA LYS A 815 6.71 24.01 39.05
C LYS A 815 5.79 24.49 40.16
N VAL A 816 5.35 25.75 40.10
CA VAL A 816 4.35 26.30 41.03
C VAL A 816 3.06 25.47 40.98
N ARG A 817 2.58 25.14 39.78
CA ARG A 817 1.44 24.25 39.58
C ARG A 817 1.64 22.92 40.29
N ASP A 818 2.78 22.26 40.05
CA ASP A 818 3.07 20.92 40.57
C ASP A 818 3.20 20.92 42.11
N ASP A 819 3.86 21.93 42.68
CA ASP A 819 3.98 22.09 44.13
C ASP A 819 2.61 22.32 44.79
N VAL A 820 1.77 23.18 44.19
CA VAL A 820 0.39 23.44 44.65
C VAL A 820 -0.47 22.19 44.51
N HIS A 821 -0.29 21.42 43.43
CA HIS A 821 -1.02 20.17 43.19
C HIS A 821 -0.71 19.10 44.25
N LEU A 822 0.55 19.00 44.66
CA LEU A 822 0.98 18.10 45.74
C LEU A 822 0.49 18.58 47.11
N ALA A 823 0.66 19.86 47.43
CA ALA A 823 0.32 20.41 48.75
C ALA A 823 -1.19 20.42 49.02
N SER A 824 -2.01 20.74 48.03
CA SER A 824 -3.48 20.73 48.15
C SER A 824 -4.09 19.33 48.28
N GLY A 825 -3.32 18.27 48.03
CA GLY A 825 -3.84 16.90 47.92
C GLY A 825 -4.63 16.64 46.63
N ASP A 826 -4.62 17.56 45.67
CA ASP A 826 -5.25 17.39 44.34
C ASP A 826 -4.47 16.42 43.45
N TYR A 827 -3.20 16.15 43.77
CA TYR A 827 -2.40 15.09 43.15
C TYR A 827 -2.90 13.71 43.56
N VAL A 828 -3.34 12.93 42.56
CA VAL A 828 -3.71 11.53 42.75
C VAL A 828 -2.62 10.65 42.16
N ASP A 829 -1.98 9.83 42.99
CA ASP A 829 -1.17 8.72 42.51
C ASP A 829 -2.10 7.62 41.97
N LEU A 830 -2.38 7.71 40.67
CA LEU A 830 -3.28 6.79 39.98
C LEU A 830 -2.80 5.33 40.07
N LYS A 831 -1.48 5.09 40.20
CA LYS A 831 -0.92 3.73 40.29
C LYS A 831 -1.42 2.96 41.50
N LYS A 832 -1.70 3.65 42.61
CA LYS A 832 -2.20 3.05 43.85
C LYS A 832 -3.60 2.42 43.70
N TYR A 833 -4.39 2.91 42.76
CA TYR A 833 -5.78 2.50 42.59
C TYR A 833 -5.96 1.48 41.45
N ASP A 834 -4.95 1.28 40.59
CA ASP A 834 -5.04 0.43 39.40
C ASP A 834 -5.46 -1.02 39.70
N PRO A 835 -4.90 -1.74 40.70
CA PRO A 835 -5.28 -3.13 40.97
C PRO A 835 -6.75 -3.29 41.40
N ASP A 836 -7.22 -2.47 42.35
CA ASP A 836 -8.60 -2.52 42.82
C ASP A 836 -9.59 -2.14 41.69
N MET A 837 -9.21 -1.16 40.87
CA MET A 837 -9.98 -0.73 39.70
C MET A 837 -10.14 -1.87 38.68
N ARG A 838 -9.09 -2.66 38.44
CA ARG A 838 -9.14 -3.85 37.57
C ARG A 838 -10.05 -4.93 38.10
N HIS A 839 -9.94 -5.25 39.40
CA HIS A 839 -10.75 -6.30 40.03
C HIS A 839 -12.25 -6.01 39.90
N LEU A 840 -12.67 -4.76 40.11
CA LEU A 840 -14.06 -4.35 39.90
C LEU A 840 -14.52 -4.55 38.46
N ILE A 841 -13.67 -4.19 37.51
CA ILE A 841 -13.99 -4.25 36.09
C ILE A 841 -14.17 -5.71 35.66
N ASP A 842 -13.26 -6.60 36.04
CA ASP A 842 -13.36 -8.04 35.72
C ASP A 842 -14.58 -8.71 36.36
N THR A 843 -15.06 -8.18 37.50
CA THR A 843 -16.18 -8.77 38.25
C THR A 843 -17.56 -8.33 37.73
N TYR A 844 -17.70 -7.07 37.29
CA TYR A 844 -19.01 -6.44 37.04
C TYR A 844 -19.28 -6.02 35.58
N LEU A 845 -18.38 -6.32 34.64
CA LEU A 845 -18.58 -6.11 33.21
C LEU A 845 -18.71 -7.44 32.46
N SER A 846 -19.61 -7.47 31.47
CA SER A 846 -19.82 -8.63 30.58
C SER A 846 -19.79 -8.19 29.11
N ALA A 847 -19.57 -9.14 28.20
CA ALA A 847 -19.58 -8.91 26.76
C ALA A 847 -20.37 -9.99 26.04
N ASP A 848 -21.20 -9.57 25.09
CA ASP A 848 -21.98 -10.47 24.24
C ASP A 848 -21.10 -11.04 23.11
N PRO A 849 -21.47 -12.18 22.50
CA PRO A 849 -20.76 -12.72 21.33
C PRO A 849 -20.66 -11.71 20.19
N SER A 850 -19.61 -11.82 19.37
CA SER A 850 -19.46 -10.92 18.23
C SER A 850 -20.64 -11.05 17.26
N ARG A 851 -21.13 -9.92 16.78
CA ARG A 851 -22.17 -9.84 15.75
C ARG A 851 -21.62 -9.10 14.53
N VAL A 852 -21.92 -9.61 13.34
CA VAL A 852 -21.60 -8.92 12.09
C VAL A 852 -22.53 -7.70 11.97
N LEU A 853 -21.96 -6.50 12.04
CA LEU A 853 -22.70 -5.26 11.86
C LEU A 853 -23.00 -5.00 10.40
N THR A 854 -21.95 -5.09 9.59
CA THR A 854 -22.00 -4.81 8.17
C THR A 854 -21.08 -5.79 7.46
N SER A 855 -21.69 -6.66 6.67
CA SER A 855 -21.02 -7.41 5.62
C SER A 855 -21.66 -6.98 4.32
N PHE A 856 -20.88 -6.40 3.42
CA PHE A 856 -21.39 -5.83 2.18
C PHE A 856 -21.74 -6.90 1.12
N GLY A 857 -22.32 -8.03 1.53
CA GLY A 857 -22.67 -9.13 0.63
C GLY A 857 -21.48 -9.73 -0.11
N GLY A 858 -20.26 -9.56 0.40
CA GLY A 858 -19.02 -9.97 -0.27
C GLY A 858 -18.50 -9.00 -1.33
N ALA A 859 -19.07 -7.79 -1.42
CA ALA A 859 -18.55 -6.72 -2.28
C ALA A 859 -17.09 -6.40 -1.94
N THR A 860 -16.31 -6.08 -2.95
CA THR A 860 -14.91 -5.68 -2.77
C THR A 860 -14.80 -4.23 -2.34
N LEU A 861 -13.64 -3.83 -1.82
CA LEU A 861 -13.39 -2.46 -1.41
C LEU A 861 -13.50 -1.49 -2.60
N VAL A 862 -13.07 -1.90 -3.80
CA VAL A 862 -13.22 -1.08 -5.01
C VAL A 862 -14.70 -0.92 -5.38
N GLU A 863 -15.49 -1.99 -5.34
CA GLU A 863 -16.94 -1.93 -5.59
C GLU A 863 -17.64 -1.00 -4.60
N LEU A 864 -17.30 -1.12 -3.32
CA LEU A 864 -17.83 -0.25 -2.27
C LEU A 864 -17.55 1.23 -2.50
N LEU A 865 -16.41 1.57 -3.11
CA LEU A 865 -16.07 2.96 -3.40
C LEU A 865 -16.81 3.50 -4.62
N VAL A 866 -17.04 2.65 -5.62
CA VAL A 866 -17.86 3.01 -6.78
C VAL A 866 -19.32 3.21 -6.34
N ASP A 867 -19.83 2.32 -5.50
CA ASP A 867 -21.19 2.35 -4.97
C ASP A 867 -21.38 3.49 -3.97
N ASN A 868 -20.40 3.75 -3.11
CA ASN A 868 -20.45 4.84 -2.14
C ASN A 868 -20.03 6.18 -2.72
N GLY A 869 -19.41 6.24 -3.90
CA GLY A 869 -19.30 7.49 -4.65
C GLY A 869 -20.66 8.17 -4.78
N ILE A 870 -21.74 7.38 -4.86
CA ILE A 870 -23.12 7.86 -4.90
C ILE A 870 -23.62 8.37 -3.52
N SER A 871 -23.11 7.82 -2.40
CA SER A 871 -23.45 8.29 -1.04
C SER A 871 -22.57 9.43 -0.53
N ALA A 872 -21.28 9.47 -0.87
CA ALA A 872 -20.34 10.55 -0.54
C ALA A 872 -20.71 11.87 -1.24
N LEU A 873 -21.35 11.79 -2.41
CA LEU A 873 -21.88 12.96 -3.13
C LEU A 873 -23.08 13.61 -2.43
N LYS A 874 -23.67 12.96 -1.42
CA LYS A 874 -24.76 13.51 -0.60
C LYS A 874 -24.27 14.57 0.40
N ASP A 875 -22.98 14.49 0.77
CA ASP A 875 -22.35 15.33 1.79
C ASP A 875 -21.34 16.34 1.20
N MET A 876 -21.21 16.43 -0.13
CA MET A 876 -20.39 17.45 -0.78
C MET A 876 -21.09 18.81 -0.79
N PRO A 877 -20.56 19.85 -0.12
CA PRO A 877 -21.10 21.19 -0.21
C PRO A 877 -20.76 21.80 -1.59
N ALA A 878 -21.66 21.63 -2.57
CA ALA A 878 -21.54 22.31 -3.86
C ALA A 878 -21.91 23.80 -3.68
N SER A 879 -20.90 24.67 -3.77
CA SER A 879 -21.02 26.10 -3.46
C SER A 879 -21.53 26.90 -4.66
N THR A 880 -21.28 26.42 -5.88
CA THR A 880 -21.62 27.14 -7.13
C THR A 880 -22.57 26.35 -8.05
N PRO A 881 -23.37 27.03 -8.90
CA PRO A 881 -24.25 26.36 -9.86
C PRO A 881 -23.52 25.46 -10.88
N LYS A 882 -22.30 25.84 -11.29
CA LYS A 882 -21.47 25.05 -12.22
C LYS A 882 -21.00 23.73 -11.61
N GLU A 883 -20.66 23.73 -10.32
CA GLU A 883 -20.27 22.51 -9.59
C GLU A 883 -21.46 21.57 -9.42
N LYS A 884 -22.66 22.10 -9.13
CA LYS A 884 -23.90 21.31 -9.05
C LYS A 884 -24.19 20.61 -10.38
N GLU A 885 -23.95 21.28 -11.49
CA GLU A 885 -24.17 20.72 -12.83
C GLU A 885 -23.16 19.61 -13.17
N ALA A 886 -21.87 19.81 -12.88
CA ALA A 886 -20.83 18.81 -13.09
C ALA A 886 -21.02 17.55 -12.21
N VAL A 887 -21.45 17.73 -10.97
CA VAL A 887 -21.77 16.62 -10.05
C VAL A 887 -22.98 15.83 -10.57
N ALA A 888 -24.06 16.51 -10.95
CA ALA A 888 -25.23 15.86 -11.52
C ALA A 888 -24.90 15.06 -12.79
N GLU A 889 -24.12 15.64 -13.71
CA GLU A 889 -23.72 14.96 -14.94
C GLU A 889 -22.86 13.73 -14.68
N THR A 890 -21.98 13.79 -13.67
CA THR A 890 -21.16 12.63 -13.26
C THR A 890 -22.04 11.49 -12.71
N ILE A 891 -23.02 11.82 -11.86
CA ILE A 891 -23.96 10.83 -11.32
C ILE A 891 -24.81 10.20 -12.43
N GLU A 892 -25.33 11.05 -13.33
CA GLU A 892 -26.13 10.62 -14.50
C GLU A 892 -25.35 9.65 -15.39
N ASN A 893 -24.08 9.96 -15.66
CA ASN A 893 -23.20 9.12 -16.48
C ASN A 893 -22.88 7.77 -15.80
N ASN A 894 -22.63 7.77 -14.49
CA ASN A 894 -22.34 6.53 -13.75
C ASN A 894 -23.56 5.61 -13.67
N ILE A 895 -24.74 6.15 -13.32
CA ILE A 895 -25.99 5.36 -13.29
C ILE A 895 -26.35 4.90 -14.71
N GLY A 896 -26.18 5.77 -15.72
CA GLY A 896 -26.42 5.43 -17.12
C GLY A 896 -25.53 4.28 -17.59
N LYS A 897 -24.24 4.31 -17.25
CA LYS A 897 -23.28 3.25 -17.56
C LYS A 897 -23.68 1.93 -16.88
N GLU A 898 -24.01 1.97 -15.59
CA GLU A 898 -24.44 0.79 -14.82
C GLU A 898 -25.72 0.17 -15.41
N ILE A 899 -26.70 0.99 -15.79
CA ILE A 899 -27.92 0.54 -16.48
C ILE A 899 -27.55 -0.16 -17.79
N VAL A 900 -26.66 0.41 -18.60
CA VAL A 900 -26.23 -0.19 -19.87
C VAL A 900 -25.54 -1.53 -19.66
N GLU A 901 -24.64 -1.63 -18.68
CA GLU A 901 -23.93 -2.87 -18.36
C GLU A 901 -24.89 -3.96 -17.88
N LYS A 902 -25.86 -3.63 -17.03
CA LYS A 902 -26.81 -4.61 -16.48
C LYS A 902 -28.01 -4.88 -17.39
N THR A 903 -28.22 -4.12 -18.46
CA THR A 903 -29.37 -4.27 -19.39
C THR A 903 -29.45 -5.69 -19.97
N GLN A 904 -28.33 -6.35 -20.26
CA GLN A 904 -28.34 -7.71 -20.82
C GLN A 904 -28.93 -8.74 -19.83
N SER A 905 -28.73 -8.53 -18.52
CA SER A 905 -29.22 -9.43 -17.48
C SER A 905 -30.74 -9.35 -17.30
N ASN A 906 -31.33 -8.15 -17.43
CA ASN A 906 -32.76 -7.94 -17.29
C ASN A 906 -33.23 -6.73 -18.13
N PRO A 907 -33.45 -6.93 -19.44
CA PRO A 907 -33.70 -5.83 -20.36
C PRO A 907 -34.90 -4.97 -19.96
N LYS A 908 -36.02 -5.59 -19.57
CA LYS A 908 -37.24 -4.86 -19.24
C LYS A 908 -37.12 -4.02 -17.97
N TYR A 909 -36.45 -4.53 -16.93
CA TYR A 909 -36.25 -3.77 -15.71
C TYR A 909 -35.33 -2.56 -15.94
N TYR A 910 -34.20 -2.75 -16.64
CA TYR A 910 -33.25 -1.68 -16.89
C TYR A 910 -33.73 -0.67 -17.94
N GLU A 911 -34.61 -1.06 -18.88
CA GLU A 911 -35.36 -0.11 -19.71
C GLU A 911 -36.24 0.82 -18.87
N LYS A 912 -36.94 0.29 -17.86
CA LYS A 912 -37.73 1.09 -16.89
C LYS A 912 -36.82 2.04 -16.11
N MET A 913 -35.67 1.57 -15.62
CA MET A 913 -34.71 2.43 -14.89
C MET A 913 -34.12 3.51 -15.80
N SER A 914 -33.82 3.19 -17.06
CA SER A 914 -33.36 4.16 -18.06
C SER A 914 -34.40 5.24 -18.36
N ALA A 915 -35.68 4.89 -18.41
CA ALA A 915 -36.77 5.86 -18.55
C ALA A 915 -36.86 6.79 -17.34
N LEU A 916 -36.76 6.25 -16.11
CA LEU A 916 -36.74 7.05 -14.88
C LEU A 916 -35.54 7.99 -14.82
N LEU A 917 -34.35 7.53 -15.21
CA LEU A 917 -33.15 8.39 -15.26
C LEU A 917 -33.35 9.56 -16.23
N ARG A 918 -33.85 9.29 -17.44
CA ARG A 918 -34.14 10.34 -18.44
C ARG A 918 -35.16 11.36 -17.92
N GLU A 919 -36.21 10.90 -17.25
CA GLU A 919 -37.21 11.79 -16.65
C GLU A 919 -36.59 12.69 -15.56
N LEU A 920 -35.70 12.16 -14.72
CA LEU A 920 -34.98 12.96 -13.71
C LEU A 920 -34.04 13.99 -14.34
N ILE A 921 -33.34 13.61 -15.42
CA ILE A 921 -32.48 14.52 -16.19
C ILE A 921 -33.31 15.66 -16.78
N GLU A 922 -34.46 15.36 -17.39
CA GLU A 922 -35.35 16.37 -17.96
C GLU A 922 -35.94 17.29 -16.90
N LYS A 923 -36.40 16.75 -15.76
CA LYS A 923 -36.91 17.54 -14.64
C LYS A 923 -35.85 18.48 -14.07
N ARG A 924 -34.58 18.05 -14.00
CA ARG A 924 -33.46 18.92 -13.59
C ARG A 924 -33.19 20.00 -14.62
N LYS A 925 -33.03 19.64 -15.91
CA LYS A 925 -32.70 20.60 -16.98
C LYS A 925 -33.75 21.70 -17.17
N ASN A 926 -35.00 21.40 -16.83
CA ASN A 926 -36.12 22.33 -16.93
C ASN A 926 -36.46 23.01 -15.58
N ASP A 927 -35.61 22.89 -14.55
CA ASP A 927 -35.81 23.45 -13.20
C ASP A 927 -37.16 23.06 -12.55
N VAL A 928 -37.70 21.89 -12.91
CA VAL A 928 -38.99 21.36 -12.41
C VAL A 928 -38.85 20.83 -10.97
N ILE A 929 -37.64 20.38 -10.60
CA ILE A 929 -37.30 19.92 -9.25
C ILE A 929 -36.07 20.65 -8.74
N ASN A 930 -36.04 20.99 -7.45
CA ASN A 930 -34.86 21.59 -6.85
C ASN A 930 -33.72 20.55 -6.73
N TYR A 931 -32.49 21.04 -6.62
CA TYR A 931 -31.28 20.19 -6.65
C TYR A 931 -31.24 19.14 -5.52
N GLU A 932 -31.72 19.47 -4.33
CA GLU A 932 -31.75 18.54 -3.18
C GLU A 932 -32.74 17.39 -3.42
N GLU A 933 -33.93 17.70 -3.93
CA GLU A 933 -34.94 16.72 -4.31
C GLU A 933 -34.49 15.86 -5.50
N TYR A 934 -33.79 16.46 -6.47
CA TYR A 934 -33.12 15.72 -7.56
C TYR A 934 -32.12 14.70 -6.99
N LEU A 935 -31.20 15.12 -6.13
CA LEU A 935 -30.21 14.22 -5.53
C LEU A 935 -30.88 13.07 -4.77
N ARG A 936 -31.95 13.36 -4.03
CA ARG A 936 -32.72 12.34 -3.32
C ARG A 936 -33.30 11.28 -4.28
N GLN A 937 -33.94 11.71 -5.36
CA GLN A 937 -34.57 10.80 -6.33
C GLN A 937 -33.55 10.02 -7.15
N VAL A 938 -32.42 10.64 -7.49
CA VAL A 938 -31.34 9.98 -8.23
C VAL A 938 -30.61 8.94 -7.37
N VAL A 939 -30.40 9.20 -6.09
CA VAL A 939 -29.86 8.21 -5.13
C VAL A 939 -30.83 7.03 -4.95
N GLU A 940 -32.14 7.29 -4.90
CA GLU A 940 -33.14 6.23 -4.85
C GLU A 940 -33.11 5.37 -6.12
N LEU A 941 -32.97 6.00 -7.29
CA LEU A 941 -32.84 5.30 -8.57
C LEU A 941 -31.56 4.46 -8.62
N ALA A 942 -30.43 5.01 -8.18
CA ALA A 942 -29.17 4.27 -8.09
C ALA A 942 -29.31 3.01 -7.23
N ARG A 943 -29.98 3.11 -6.08
CA ARG A 943 -30.27 1.95 -5.23
C ARG A 943 -31.13 0.90 -5.95
N LYS A 944 -32.15 1.32 -6.72
CA LYS A 944 -32.99 0.40 -7.52
C LYS A 944 -32.21 -0.28 -8.65
N VAL A 945 -31.25 0.41 -9.26
CA VAL A 945 -30.37 -0.14 -10.31
C VAL A 945 -29.41 -1.18 -9.73
N HIS A 946 -28.83 -0.89 -8.55
CA HIS A 946 -27.81 -1.72 -7.92
C HIS A 946 -28.39 -2.90 -7.13
N LYS A 947 -29.46 -2.70 -6.36
CA LYS A 947 -30.12 -3.71 -5.51
C LYS A 947 -31.60 -3.91 -5.87
N PRO A 948 -31.93 -4.48 -7.04
CA PRO A 948 -33.32 -4.72 -7.43
C PRO A 948 -34.10 -5.60 -6.44
N GLU A 949 -33.42 -6.51 -5.72
CA GLU A 949 -34.00 -7.35 -4.66
C GLU A 949 -34.45 -6.57 -3.42
N SER A 950 -33.88 -5.38 -3.18
CA SER A 950 -34.28 -4.51 -2.08
C SER A 950 -35.64 -3.82 -2.32
N GLY A 951 -36.15 -3.88 -3.56
CA GLY A 951 -37.44 -3.34 -3.93
C GLY A 951 -38.61 -4.18 -3.43
N THR A 952 -39.66 -3.53 -2.94
CA THR A 952 -40.93 -4.19 -2.57
C THR A 952 -41.76 -4.61 -3.79
N GLU A 953 -41.30 -4.33 -5.02
CA GLU A 953 -42.00 -4.62 -6.28
C GLU A 953 -42.04 -6.13 -6.62
N TYR A 954 -41.11 -6.94 -6.10
CA TYR A 954 -41.07 -8.39 -6.35
C TYR A 954 -41.75 -9.20 -5.23
N PRO A 955 -42.53 -10.24 -5.58
CA PRO A 955 -43.01 -11.25 -4.63
C PRO A 955 -41.85 -12.00 -3.92
N PRO A 956 -42.00 -12.45 -2.67
CA PRO A 956 -40.93 -13.11 -1.91
C PRO A 956 -40.29 -14.30 -2.62
N GLU A 957 -41.08 -15.06 -3.38
CA GLU A 957 -40.63 -16.25 -4.13
C GLU A 957 -39.79 -15.95 -5.39
N ILE A 958 -39.81 -14.70 -5.86
CA ILE A 958 -39.04 -14.19 -7.01
C ILE A 958 -37.86 -13.34 -6.52
N ARG A 959 -38.04 -12.61 -5.41
CA ARG A 959 -37.18 -11.52 -4.95
C ARG A 959 -35.70 -11.89 -4.86
N GLU A 960 -35.36 -13.08 -4.37
CA GLU A 960 -33.98 -13.44 -4.04
C GLU A 960 -33.17 -13.95 -5.25
N SER A 961 -33.82 -14.35 -6.37
CA SER A 961 -33.12 -14.88 -7.55
C SER A 961 -33.12 -13.88 -8.71
N ALA A 962 -31.94 -13.55 -9.23
CA ALA A 962 -31.75 -12.69 -10.37
C ALA A 962 -32.42 -13.25 -11.63
N ALA A 963 -32.29 -14.56 -11.88
CA ALA A 963 -32.93 -15.19 -13.01
C ALA A 963 -34.46 -15.14 -12.92
N LYS A 964 -35.01 -15.38 -11.71
CA LYS A 964 -36.45 -15.27 -11.49
C LYS A 964 -36.97 -13.85 -11.68
N ARG A 965 -36.25 -12.83 -11.20
CA ARG A 965 -36.59 -11.42 -11.43
C ARG A 965 -36.60 -11.11 -12.93
N ALA A 966 -35.57 -11.53 -13.67
CA ALA A 966 -35.49 -11.34 -15.11
C ALA A 966 -36.64 -12.01 -15.88
N PHE A 967 -37.01 -13.25 -15.53
CA PHE A 967 -38.18 -13.90 -16.13
C PHE A 967 -39.50 -13.21 -15.76
N TYR A 968 -39.65 -12.84 -14.49
CA TYR A 968 -40.83 -12.13 -14.00
C TYR A 968 -41.07 -10.83 -14.76
N ASP A 969 -40.03 -10.02 -14.94
CA ASP A 969 -40.12 -8.76 -15.69
C ASP A 969 -40.39 -9.02 -17.17
N HIS A 970 -39.68 -9.96 -17.78
CA HIS A 970 -39.89 -10.35 -19.18
C HIS A 970 -41.35 -10.74 -19.46
N LEU A 971 -41.94 -11.50 -18.54
CA LEU A 971 -43.31 -12.04 -18.61
C LEU A 971 -44.37 -11.10 -18.04
N ASN A 972 -44.05 -9.82 -17.86
CA ASN A 972 -44.96 -8.78 -17.38
C ASN A 972 -45.58 -9.10 -16.00
N GLY A 973 -44.79 -9.64 -15.08
CA GLY A 973 -45.19 -9.85 -13.68
C GLY A 973 -45.84 -11.19 -13.36
N ASN A 974 -45.68 -12.21 -14.22
CA ASN A 974 -46.25 -13.54 -13.96
C ASN A 974 -45.28 -14.43 -13.16
N ALA A 975 -45.38 -14.37 -11.83
CA ALA A 975 -44.51 -15.14 -10.91
C ALA A 975 -44.61 -16.66 -11.09
N VAL A 976 -45.81 -17.18 -11.40
CA VAL A 976 -46.03 -18.63 -11.57
C VAL A 976 -45.23 -19.14 -12.77
N VAL A 977 -45.34 -18.47 -13.91
CA VAL A 977 -44.65 -18.89 -15.14
C VAL A 977 -43.13 -18.64 -15.03
N ALA A 978 -42.71 -17.56 -14.38
CA ALA A 978 -41.29 -17.28 -14.11
C ALA A 978 -40.63 -18.39 -13.28
N ASN A 979 -41.30 -18.86 -12.21
CA ASN A 979 -40.82 -20.00 -11.41
C ASN A 979 -40.78 -21.30 -12.22
N GLN A 980 -41.84 -21.59 -13.00
CA GLN A 980 -41.85 -22.78 -13.87
C GLN A 980 -40.70 -22.79 -14.87
N ILE A 981 -40.38 -21.64 -15.48
CA ILE A 981 -39.25 -21.51 -16.41
C ILE A 981 -37.93 -21.71 -15.68
N TYR A 982 -37.75 -21.09 -14.50
CA TYR A 982 -36.56 -21.29 -13.69
C TYR A 982 -36.32 -22.77 -13.37
N ASP A 983 -37.35 -23.48 -12.91
CA ASP A 983 -37.25 -24.91 -12.58
C ASP A 983 -36.99 -25.78 -13.83
N ALA A 984 -37.60 -25.44 -14.95
CA ALA A 984 -37.37 -26.13 -16.23
C ALA A 984 -35.94 -25.90 -16.74
N VAL A 985 -35.37 -24.71 -16.56
CA VAL A 985 -33.97 -24.42 -16.90
C VAL A 985 -33.04 -25.18 -15.96
N MET A 986 -33.25 -25.11 -14.64
CA MET A 986 -32.44 -25.82 -13.64
C MET A 986 -32.41 -27.33 -13.85
N SER A 987 -33.54 -27.94 -14.19
CA SER A 987 -33.64 -29.38 -14.42
C SER A 987 -33.09 -29.83 -15.79
N SER A 988 -33.09 -28.94 -16.79
CA SER A 988 -32.65 -29.27 -18.14
C SER A 988 -31.20 -28.87 -18.43
N LYS A 989 -30.64 -27.90 -17.68
CA LYS A 989 -29.28 -27.40 -17.86
C LYS A 989 -28.25 -28.50 -17.63
N GLN A 990 -27.17 -28.41 -18.39
CA GLN A 990 -26.01 -29.29 -18.30
C GLN A 990 -24.77 -28.42 -18.21
N ASP A 991 -23.71 -28.92 -17.59
CA ASP A 991 -22.45 -28.19 -17.46
C ASP A 991 -21.96 -27.66 -18.81
N ASN A 992 -21.51 -26.40 -18.82
CA ASN A 992 -21.05 -25.71 -20.03
C ASN A 992 -22.06 -25.76 -21.18
N PHE A 993 -23.34 -25.47 -20.93
CA PHE A 993 -24.36 -25.42 -21.98
C PHE A 993 -24.19 -24.23 -22.92
N ARG A 994 -23.67 -23.09 -22.43
CA ARG A 994 -23.45 -21.87 -23.21
C ARG A 994 -22.51 -22.14 -24.39
N GLY A 995 -22.94 -21.81 -25.60
CA GLY A 995 -22.19 -22.04 -26.84
C GLY A 995 -22.39 -23.44 -27.44
N SER A 996 -23.03 -24.38 -26.73
CA SER A 996 -23.37 -25.70 -27.27
C SER A 996 -24.78 -25.72 -27.83
N LYS A 997 -24.90 -25.69 -29.17
CA LYS A 997 -26.21 -25.70 -29.86
C LYS A 997 -27.12 -26.87 -29.43
N ILE A 998 -26.55 -28.02 -29.09
CA ILE A 998 -27.32 -29.20 -28.67
C ILE A 998 -27.88 -29.00 -27.26
N LYS A 999 -27.06 -28.52 -26.33
CA LYS A 999 -27.46 -28.31 -24.92
C LYS A 999 -28.41 -27.12 -24.79
N GLU A 1000 -28.13 -26.01 -25.49
CA GLU A 1000 -29.04 -24.86 -25.57
C GLU A 1000 -30.41 -25.27 -26.12
N ARG A 1001 -30.45 -26.14 -27.14
CA ARG A 1001 -31.72 -26.63 -27.70
C ARG A 1001 -32.51 -27.53 -26.76
N LYS A 1002 -31.85 -28.19 -25.79
CA LYS A 1002 -32.52 -28.95 -24.73
C LYS A 1002 -33.23 -28.01 -23.76
N ILE A 1003 -32.55 -26.96 -23.32
CA ILE A 1003 -33.11 -25.91 -22.45
C ILE A 1003 -34.26 -25.19 -23.18
N TRP A 1004 -34.05 -24.82 -24.45
CA TRP A 1004 -35.09 -24.21 -25.28
C TRP A 1004 -36.35 -25.07 -25.37
N ARG A 1005 -36.23 -26.39 -25.57
CA ARG A 1005 -37.39 -27.30 -25.59
C ARG A 1005 -38.14 -27.33 -24.26
N ALA A 1006 -37.41 -27.25 -23.15
CA ALA A 1006 -37.99 -27.20 -21.81
C ALA A 1006 -38.76 -25.89 -21.59
N ILE A 1007 -38.19 -24.75 -21.99
CA ILE A 1007 -38.86 -23.43 -21.96
C ILE A 1007 -40.10 -23.43 -22.86
N ARG A 1008 -39.96 -23.91 -24.10
CA ARG A 1008 -41.04 -23.98 -25.10
C ARG A 1008 -42.25 -24.79 -24.61
N ALA A 1009 -42.02 -25.85 -23.82
CA ALA A 1009 -43.11 -26.64 -23.25
C ALA A 1009 -44.00 -25.82 -22.30
N ILE A 1010 -43.46 -24.77 -21.69
CA ILE A 1010 -44.17 -23.87 -20.77
C ILE A 1010 -44.83 -22.73 -21.55
N VAL A 1011 -44.06 -21.98 -22.34
CA VAL A 1011 -44.57 -20.76 -23.00
C VAL A 1011 -45.39 -21.04 -24.27
N LYS A 1012 -45.25 -22.24 -24.84
CA LYS A 1012 -45.95 -22.70 -26.06
C LYS A 1012 -45.83 -21.76 -27.27
N ASP A 1013 -44.80 -20.92 -27.28
CA ASP A 1013 -44.48 -19.99 -28.35
C ASP A 1013 -42.98 -20.08 -28.68
N ASP A 1014 -42.67 -20.25 -29.96
CA ASP A 1014 -41.29 -20.49 -30.41
C ASP A 1014 -40.43 -19.23 -30.30
N GLN A 1015 -41.02 -18.05 -30.56
CA GLN A 1015 -40.29 -16.78 -30.49
C GLN A 1015 -40.00 -16.37 -29.04
N GLU A 1016 -40.96 -16.60 -28.14
CA GLU A 1016 -40.81 -16.33 -26.72
C GLU A 1016 -39.81 -17.29 -26.08
N ALA A 1017 -39.80 -18.56 -26.50
CA ALA A 1017 -38.78 -19.51 -26.08
C ALA A 1017 -37.37 -19.10 -26.54
N ASP A 1018 -37.23 -18.54 -27.74
CA ASP A 1018 -35.96 -17.99 -28.22
C ASP A 1018 -35.48 -16.81 -27.35
N ARG A 1019 -36.38 -15.86 -27.03
CA ARG A 1019 -36.06 -14.69 -26.17
C ARG A 1019 -35.67 -15.10 -24.76
N LEU A 1020 -36.41 -16.03 -24.16
CA LEU A 1020 -36.12 -16.54 -22.82
C LEU A 1020 -34.82 -17.36 -22.79
N LEU A 1021 -34.49 -18.10 -23.86
CA LEU A 1021 -33.20 -18.77 -23.96
C LEU A 1021 -32.03 -17.77 -24.00
N VAL A 1022 -32.18 -16.64 -24.70
CA VAL A 1022 -31.19 -15.56 -24.66
C VAL A 1022 -31.04 -15.05 -23.23
N LEU A 1023 -32.16 -14.78 -22.54
CA LEU A 1023 -32.13 -14.29 -21.17
C LEU A 1023 -31.46 -15.27 -20.20
N VAL A 1024 -31.72 -16.58 -20.35
CA VAL A 1024 -31.06 -17.67 -19.59
C VAL A 1024 -29.55 -17.65 -19.75
N LYS A 1025 -29.06 -17.39 -20.97
CA LYS A 1025 -27.62 -17.38 -21.24
C LYS A 1025 -26.90 -16.25 -20.52
N GLU A 1026 -27.58 -15.14 -20.25
CA GLU A 1026 -27.06 -13.97 -19.54
C GLU A 1026 -27.18 -14.04 -18.00
N GLN A 1027 -27.86 -15.05 -17.45
CA GLN A 1027 -27.95 -15.21 -15.99
C GLN A 1027 -26.72 -15.96 -15.44
N SER A 1028 -26.05 -15.42 -14.43
CA SER A 1028 -24.95 -16.09 -13.73
C SER A 1028 -25.40 -17.30 -12.88
N GLU A 1029 -26.69 -17.38 -12.53
CA GLU A 1029 -27.26 -18.46 -11.69
C GLU A 1029 -27.31 -19.84 -12.37
N PHE A 1030 -27.19 -19.90 -13.70
CA PHE A 1030 -27.28 -21.16 -14.48
C PHE A 1030 -25.92 -21.64 -14.96
#